data_AF-A0A0B7FDD8-F1
#
_entry.id   AF-A0A0B7FDD8-F1
#
_cell.length_a   1.000
_cell.length_b   1.000
_cell.length_c   1.000
_cell.angle_alpha   90.00
_cell.angle_beta   90.00
_cell.angle_gamma   90.00
#
_symmetry.space_group_name_H-M   'P 1'
#
loop_
_entity.id
_entity.type
_entity.pdbx_description
1 polymer ?
#
loop_
_entity_poly.entity_id
_entity_poly.type
_entity_poly.pdbx_seq_one_letter_code
_entity_poly.pdbx_strand_id
1 'polypeptide(L)'
;MPLCSTCGKSFSDYGRLNSHLGHKPSCRAIRNTKLQRRAAMPVRIADPVVTPSRNFTGLQSRYVAAAHSQPQSVIGDTLSLLNRANPSNPSPESATCAHSNAPGVLRLSLGARAGYPPVHNPPQRPGPLCAPALDTTVSAQPHHTRVPAPADRSAHWPPTTPARNDPIRQVAPHANSPGDVPTTSTQTTQPRYYGYASTELHPTAGKVLYFEESVPELLRGHKKRKPEDLLKEKELFELAEWLANMSCTDRERKRYFDFEVHKRNLPWSSLDDMYHAIDNFEHGPDFRHYTFSAKSQEGSEEQDVYARCPLEVIRDLIGEEQWREHISYAPRLEWVQTADGRKVRVYSEMCSGKWWWRIQNLLPDGATLIPCIVSTDPTRLSVISGDKRACPVYFSIGNINKAIRNRPSERAMVLLGYIPDPKLEFIKSEKERREKKWQVYHAAMRLILDPLKEAGKTGVDVRCADGGIRRGYPVVAAQIGDWPELCTEACSQHTRCPACVEEYQHRGSLGDPARLRTKHQTLQAILDAMNNHTAGCKNLGLRPVWPYWGDLPYTNGAQLVVPDILHQVHKGMFKSHLYEWWNYLLGKAELDRRMKGLPRFHGLRYFRHGVSGITQWTGSEAKVIERTFLPLVAGMKPRGLVLATRAMMNLFFRAHLPQIDEDDLRQMDSDLEIFHRNKDIFQRCGAQSSSFGWNGISKLHMLRHFTHQIREMGATDGYTTETTERLHKYLVKNPYRMTSGAQDVTEQMVYRLQREEGWDIARSRLEREGVIPKLKTSGRVGDKGDFEDIEDDMDDFQVPPHFSIVDRAGTGGDERVKVKENVEHITQPSPRLVLAKRPTTEGCRITNVANDHNAPGLWEAIRSYINTIDPDLTFQLSPSMTIGVWSYAKLIHNPLPFAPLVGSLTDFVRALPSKAKKRGKESREAHYDTVLVEVNSTRQGIYKYRAARVRAIFLMPACCRKEVPEPLAYVEWFGRFSPLLRPSELVYTSPDGTGHNRRTEVIPASRIRMACHLVPQHSNAVQRSTLPANDPLSVSTSFYFNPYSSYYCWSLVDHWARMGVN
;
A
#
# COMPACT_ATOMS: atom_id res chain seq x y z
N MET A 1 60.01 -18.91 0.78
CA MET A 1 58.54 -18.72 0.75
C MET A 1 57.88 -19.70 1.71
N PRO A 2 56.98 -19.28 2.60
CA PRO A 2 56.23 -20.18 3.46
C PRO A 2 55.18 -20.99 2.66
N LEU A 3 55.05 -22.29 2.96
CA LEU A 3 54.02 -23.16 2.40
C LEU A 3 52.76 -23.14 3.28
N CYS A 4 51.57 -23.22 2.68
CA CYS A 4 50.34 -23.35 3.47
C CYS A 4 50.26 -24.73 4.15
N SER A 5 50.35 -24.78 5.47
CA SER A 5 50.29 -25.99 6.31
C SER A 5 49.03 -26.86 6.11
N THR A 6 47.98 -26.34 5.48
CA THR A 6 46.72 -27.06 5.21
C THR A 6 46.68 -27.73 3.83
N CYS A 7 47.53 -27.32 2.86
CA CYS A 7 47.48 -27.87 1.49
C CYS A 7 48.80 -27.88 0.69
N GLY A 8 49.94 -27.49 1.27
CA GLY A 8 51.27 -27.69 0.70
C GLY A 8 51.67 -26.80 -0.49
N LYS A 9 50.96 -25.68 -0.74
CA LYS A 9 51.28 -24.75 -1.84
C LYS A 9 52.03 -23.51 -1.36
N SER A 10 52.89 -22.97 -2.23
CA SER A 10 53.61 -21.70 -2.08
C SER A 10 52.84 -20.53 -2.70
N PHE A 11 53.24 -19.31 -2.34
CA PHE A 11 52.78 -18.05 -2.94
C PHE A 11 53.96 -17.35 -3.62
N SER A 12 53.71 -16.73 -4.78
CA SER A 12 54.67 -15.87 -5.48
C SER A 12 54.32 -14.39 -5.25
N ASP A 13 55.25 -13.61 -4.71
CA ASP A 13 55.03 -12.22 -4.35
C ASP A 13 55.03 -11.26 -5.55
N TYR A 14 53.94 -11.22 -6.33
CA TYR A 14 53.55 -10.07 -7.17
C TYR A 14 52.05 -10.11 -7.53
N GLY A 15 51.29 -9.07 -7.16
CA GLY A 15 50.03 -8.70 -7.84
C GLY A 15 48.66 -9.09 -7.24
N ARG A 16 48.06 -8.18 -6.46
CA ARG A 16 46.61 -7.89 -6.29
C ARG A 16 45.60 -9.03 -6.02
N LEU A 17 45.20 -9.14 -4.76
CA LEU A 17 43.88 -9.51 -4.18
C LEU A 17 43.13 -10.79 -4.60
N ASN A 18 42.97 -11.14 -5.89
CA ASN A 18 42.05 -12.22 -6.30
C ASN A 18 42.55 -13.63 -5.96
N SER A 19 43.87 -13.82 -5.78
CA SER A 19 44.49 -15.11 -5.45
C SER A 19 44.07 -15.65 -4.06
N HIS A 20 43.88 -14.78 -3.07
CA HIS A 20 43.48 -15.19 -1.72
C HIS A 20 42.05 -15.77 -1.66
N LEU A 21 41.14 -15.27 -2.50
CA LEU A 21 39.76 -15.77 -2.56
C LEU A 21 39.67 -17.15 -3.21
N GLY A 22 40.56 -17.50 -4.15
CA GLY A 22 40.65 -18.86 -4.71
C GLY A 22 41.20 -19.91 -3.74
N HIS A 23 42.13 -19.51 -2.85
CA HIS A 23 42.81 -20.44 -1.94
C HIS A 23 41.94 -20.90 -0.75
N LYS A 24 41.06 -20.04 -0.21
CA LYS A 24 40.18 -20.38 0.93
C LYS A 24 39.22 -21.54 0.62
N PRO A 25 38.49 -21.56 -0.52
CA PRO A 25 37.65 -22.69 -0.93
C PRO A 25 38.40 -24.02 -1.03
N SER A 26 39.60 -24.06 -1.63
CA SER A 26 40.37 -25.31 -1.77
C SER A 26 40.76 -25.92 -0.43
N CYS A 27 41.15 -25.12 0.56
CA CYS A 27 41.41 -25.63 1.91
C CYS A 27 40.13 -26.11 2.62
N ARG A 28 39.00 -25.40 2.42
CA ARG A 28 37.70 -25.76 3.02
C ARG A 28 37.18 -27.10 2.46
N ALA A 29 37.34 -27.34 1.16
CA ALA A 29 37.00 -28.61 0.51
C ALA A 29 37.79 -29.79 1.10
N ILE A 30 39.13 -29.68 1.16
CA ILE A 30 40.03 -30.72 1.71
C ILE A 30 39.70 -31.04 3.18
N ARG A 31 39.35 -30.01 3.98
CA ARG A 31 38.97 -30.18 5.39
C ARG A 31 37.67 -30.98 5.54
N ASN A 32 36.70 -30.77 4.66
CA ASN A 32 35.45 -31.55 4.64
C ASN A 32 35.67 -33.00 4.16
N THR A 33 36.54 -33.26 3.17
CA THR A 33 36.82 -34.64 2.72
C THR A 33 37.51 -35.46 3.81
N LYS A 34 38.38 -34.84 4.62
CA LYS A 34 39.01 -35.49 5.79
C LYS A 34 38.02 -35.79 6.92
N LEU A 35 36.93 -35.01 7.05
CA LEU A 35 35.86 -35.30 8.01
C LEU A 35 34.98 -36.47 7.56
N GLN A 36 34.55 -36.50 6.29
CA GLN A 36 33.72 -37.60 5.77
C GLN A 36 34.45 -38.97 5.81
N ARG A 37 35.76 -39.00 5.57
CA ARG A 37 36.58 -40.22 5.70
C ARG A 37 36.81 -40.72 7.14
N ARG A 38 36.28 -40.03 8.16
CA ARG A 38 36.39 -40.44 9.58
C ARG A 38 35.13 -41.09 10.14
N ALA A 39 34.04 -41.17 9.37
CA ALA A 39 32.76 -41.73 9.80
C ALA A 39 32.44 -43.12 9.20
N ALA A 40 33.38 -43.76 8.50
CA ALA A 40 33.14 -45.04 7.84
C ALA A 40 34.41 -45.92 7.74
N MET A 41 34.58 -46.86 8.67
CA MET A 41 35.13 -48.20 8.39
C MET A 41 34.68 -49.21 9.49
N PRO A 42 34.54 -50.51 9.18
CA PRO A 42 33.87 -51.50 10.04
C PRO A 42 34.81 -52.59 10.61
N VAL A 43 34.30 -53.53 11.43
CA VAL A 43 34.71 -54.96 11.40
C VAL A 43 33.71 -55.89 12.16
N ARG A 44 33.29 -56.98 11.47
CA ARG A 44 32.89 -58.37 11.87
C ARG A 44 32.16 -58.61 13.22
N ILE A 45 30.93 -59.14 13.25
CA ILE A 45 30.41 -60.51 12.92
C ILE A 45 30.62 -61.55 14.04
N ALA A 46 29.50 -61.96 14.68
CA ALA A 46 29.18 -63.32 15.16
C ALA A 46 27.65 -63.40 15.42
N ASP A 47 27.03 -64.57 15.16
CA ASP A 47 25.58 -64.83 15.16
C ASP A 47 25.03 -65.29 16.56
N PRO A 48 23.78 -65.79 16.73
CA PRO A 48 22.46 -65.54 16.08
C PRO A 48 21.30 -65.26 17.13
N VAL A 49 20.03 -65.49 16.73
CA VAL A 49 18.87 -65.97 17.56
C VAL A 49 17.82 -64.97 18.11
N VAL A 50 16.57 -65.11 17.62
CA VAL A 50 15.21 -64.94 18.22
C VAL A 50 14.74 -63.59 18.84
N THR A 51 13.88 -62.90 18.07
CA THR A 51 12.54 -62.30 18.41
C THR A 51 12.41 -61.35 19.67
N PRO A 52 11.23 -60.82 20.12
CA PRO A 52 11.16 -59.36 20.39
C PRO A 52 10.53 -58.89 21.73
N SER A 53 10.96 -57.73 22.28
CA SER A 53 10.04 -56.85 23.04
C SER A 53 10.51 -55.40 23.29
N ARG A 54 9.55 -54.48 23.08
CA ARG A 54 9.18 -53.24 23.81
C ARG A 54 10.20 -52.25 24.45
N ASN A 55 9.86 -50.97 24.24
CA ASN A 55 10.16 -49.75 25.02
C ASN A 55 11.61 -49.22 24.92
N PHE A 56 11.86 -47.90 24.76
CA PHE A 56 11.17 -46.74 25.36
C PHE A 56 10.79 -45.62 24.36
N THR A 57 9.97 -44.67 24.81
CA THR A 57 9.59 -43.44 24.08
C THR A 57 10.13 -42.17 24.77
N GLY A 58 10.30 -41.10 23.99
CA GLY A 58 10.61 -39.75 24.49
C GLY A 58 10.11 -38.70 23.49
N LEU A 59 9.12 -37.89 23.90
CA LEU A 59 8.41 -36.96 23.00
C LEU A 59 8.92 -35.51 23.09
N GLN A 60 8.79 -34.77 21.99
CA GLN A 60 8.64 -33.31 22.03
C GLN A 60 7.19 -32.95 22.36
N SER A 61 6.95 -31.87 23.10
CA SER A 61 5.61 -31.41 23.48
C SER A 61 5.19 -30.09 22.80
N ARG A 62 3.88 -29.87 22.74
CA ARG A 62 3.23 -28.56 22.52
C ARG A 62 2.57 -28.13 23.84
N TYR A 63 2.28 -26.84 23.98
CA TYR A 63 1.40 -26.34 25.05
C TYR A 63 0.04 -25.86 24.51
N VAL A 64 -1.01 -26.55 24.95
CA VAL A 64 -2.41 -26.08 25.04
C VAL A 64 -2.99 -26.75 26.29
N ALA A 65 -3.66 -26.01 27.17
CA ALA A 65 -4.25 -26.54 28.41
C ALA A 65 -5.67 -27.11 28.19
N ALA A 66 -6.14 -27.99 29.08
CA ALA A 66 -7.28 -28.87 28.82
C ALA A 66 -8.15 -29.20 30.07
N ALA A 67 -9.33 -29.77 29.80
CA ALA A 67 -10.12 -30.67 30.65
C ALA A 67 -10.92 -31.58 29.69
N HIS A 68 -10.75 -32.91 29.67
CA HIS A 68 -11.24 -33.93 30.63
C HIS A 68 -12.78 -34.16 30.54
N SER A 69 -13.31 -35.39 30.45
CA SER A 69 -12.64 -36.70 30.50
C SER A 69 -13.47 -37.90 29.99
N GLN A 70 -12.75 -38.83 29.32
CA GLN A 70 -12.91 -40.30 29.35
C GLN A 70 -14.11 -40.97 28.62
N PRO A 71 -14.00 -42.27 28.22
CA PRO A 71 -14.65 -42.78 27.00
C PRO A 71 -15.32 -44.18 27.10
N GLN A 72 -15.83 -44.69 25.97
CA GLN A 72 -15.61 -46.09 25.56
C GLN A 72 -15.77 -46.27 24.02
N SER A 73 -14.75 -46.90 23.43
CA SER A 73 -14.72 -48.05 22.49
C SER A 73 -16.03 -48.58 21.84
N VAL A 74 -16.06 -49.20 20.65
CA VAL A 74 -15.14 -50.20 20.03
C VAL A 74 -15.15 -50.13 18.47
N ILE A 75 -14.02 -50.52 17.85
CA ILE A 75 -13.73 -51.11 16.50
C ILE A 75 -14.91 -51.37 15.52
N GLY A 76 -14.71 -51.17 14.20
CA GLY A 76 -15.56 -51.75 13.14
C GLY A 76 -15.23 -51.32 11.70
N ASP A 77 -14.32 -52.02 11.02
CA ASP A 77 -13.74 -51.64 9.72
C ASP A 77 -14.60 -51.87 8.45
N THR A 78 -14.27 -51.11 7.40
CA THR A 78 -14.32 -51.46 5.95
C THR A 78 -15.62 -51.60 5.13
N LEU A 79 -15.68 -50.77 4.08
CA LEU A 79 -15.93 -51.11 2.66
C LEU A 79 -17.29 -51.67 2.15
N SER A 80 -18.14 -50.70 1.76
CA SER A 80 -18.43 -50.38 0.33
C SER A 80 -19.53 -51.10 -0.48
N LEU A 81 -19.97 -50.36 -1.52
CA LEU A 81 -20.69 -50.75 -2.76
C LEU A 81 -22.22 -50.98 -2.74
N LEU A 82 -22.92 -50.13 -3.52
CA LEU A 82 -23.99 -50.43 -4.50
C LEU A 82 -25.11 -51.43 -4.07
N ASN A 83 -26.38 -51.05 -3.94
CA ASN A 83 -27.25 -50.27 -4.86
C ASN A 83 -28.41 -49.60 -4.07
N ARG A 84 -29.12 -48.52 -4.48
CA ARG A 84 -29.68 -48.08 -5.78
C ARG A 84 -31.12 -48.57 -6.10
N ALA A 85 -32.06 -48.35 -5.18
CA ALA A 85 -33.54 -48.25 -5.34
C ALA A 85 -34.10 -47.75 -3.97
N ASN A 86 -34.96 -46.74 -3.77
CA ASN A 86 -35.93 -45.97 -4.58
C ASN A 86 -37.17 -46.79 -5.00
N PRO A 87 -38.44 -46.30 -4.87
CA PRO A 87 -38.92 -44.95 -4.51
C PRO A 87 -40.08 -44.94 -3.46
N SER A 88 -40.89 -43.86 -3.47
CA SER A 88 -42.28 -43.72 -2.95
C SER A 88 -42.54 -43.34 -1.48
N ASN A 89 -42.92 -42.06 -1.31
CA ASN A 89 -44.08 -41.51 -0.58
C ASN A 89 -45.28 -42.47 -0.30
N PRO A 90 -46.22 -42.15 0.63
CA PRO A 90 -46.53 -40.81 1.18
C PRO A 90 -46.76 -40.70 2.72
N SER A 91 -47.13 -39.47 3.14
CA SER A 91 -47.77 -39.05 4.40
C SER A 91 -49.25 -39.51 4.52
N PRO A 92 -50.07 -39.16 5.55
CA PRO A 92 -49.90 -38.19 6.67
C PRO A 92 -50.44 -38.72 8.06
N GLU A 93 -50.84 -37.78 8.95
CA GLU A 93 -51.67 -37.94 10.18
C GLU A 93 -51.06 -38.74 11.38
N SER A 94 -51.03 -38.33 12.66
CA SER A 94 -51.72 -37.38 13.56
C SER A 94 -52.78 -37.98 14.50
N ALA A 95 -52.41 -38.30 15.75
CA ALA A 95 -53.35 -38.51 16.85
C ALA A 95 -52.75 -38.27 18.26
N THR A 96 -53.62 -37.79 19.13
CA THR A 96 -53.52 -37.31 20.52
C THR A 96 -53.22 -38.35 21.63
N CYS A 97 -53.15 -37.83 22.88
CA CYS A 97 -53.27 -38.53 24.18
C CYS A 97 -52.04 -39.32 24.68
N ALA A 98 -51.89 -39.63 25.98
CA ALA A 98 -52.33 -38.98 27.25
C ALA A 98 -51.66 -39.72 28.44
N HIS A 99 -51.54 -39.09 29.62
CA HIS A 99 -51.90 -39.64 30.97
C HIS A 99 -51.27 -38.85 32.14
N SER A 100 -51.73 -39.18 33.36
CA SER A 100 -51.48 -38.52 34.64
C SER A 100 -50.82 -39.47 35.66
N ASN A 101 -50.28 -38.93 36.76
CA ASN A 101 -50.75 -39.21 38.14
C ASN A 101 -49.89 -38.51 39.22
N ALA A 102 -50.46 -38.34 40.42
CA ALA A 102 -49.84 -37.82 41.65
C ALA A 102 -50.11 -38.78 42.83
N PRO A 103 -49.43 -38.63 43.98
CA PRO A 103 -49.97 -37.88 45.15
C PRO A 103 -48.88 -37.00 45.83
N GLY A 104 -49.05 -36.21 46.90
CA GLY A 104 -50.15 -35.89 47.85
C GLY A 104 -49.58 -35.64 49.28
N VAL A 105 -50.24 -35.04 50.30
CA VAL A 105 -51.56 -34.40 50.51
C VAL A 105 -51.48 -33.42 51.72
N LEU A 106 -52.33 -32.37 51.76
CA LEU A 106 -52.79 -31.45 52.87
C LEU A 106 -52.73 -29.96 52.40
N ARG A 107 -53.55 -28.95 52.79
CA ARG A 107 -54.52 -28.61 53.89
C ARG A 107 -53.91 -27.68 54.99
N LEU A 108 -54.56 -26.62 55.51
CA LEU A 108 -55.95 -26.10 55.33
C LEU A 108 -56.16 -24.62 55.83
N SER A 109 -56.98 -23.80 55.13
CA SER A 109 -57.96 -22.76 55.65
C SER A 109 -57.51 -21.57 56.57
N LEU A 110 -58.23 -20.41 56.75
CA LEU A 110 -59.42 -19.77 56.11
C LEU A 110 -59.53 -18.26 56.51
N GLY A 111 -60.31 -17.45 55.76
CA GLY A 111 -60.90 -16.14 56.17
C GLY A 111 -60.07 -14.88 55.82
N ALA A 112 -60.42 -14.01 54.85
CA ALA A 112 -61.60 -13.11 54.71
C ALA A 112 -61.59 -11.94 55.73
N ARG A 113 -61.82 -10.64 55.42
CA ARG A 113 -62.43 -9.82 54.32
C ARG A 113 -61.71 -8.42 54.31
N ALA A 114 -61.91 -7.39 53.49
CA ALA A 114 -62.59 -6.99 52.23
C ALA A 114 -61.97 -5.61 51.77
N GLY A 115 -62.30 -4.91 50.68
CA GLY A 115 -63.22 -5.12 49.53
C GLY A 115 -63.27 -3.89 48.57
N TYR A 116 -64.18 -3.94 47.57
CA TYR A 116 -64.54 -2.89 46.58
C TYR A 116 -63.58 -2.62 45.37
N PRO A 117 -64.05 -2.10 44.20
CA PRO A 117 -64.03 -2.93 42.96
C PRO A 117 -63.34 -2.31 41.69
N PRO A 118 -63.26 -3.05 40.54
CA PRO A 118 -62.36 -2.75 39.40
C PRO A 118 -63.04 -2.54 38.02
N VAL A 119 -62.25 -2.21 36.96
CA VAL A 119 -62.66 -2.25 35.53
C VAL A 119 -61.55 -2.75 34.55
N HIS A 120 -61.71 -3.99 34.05
CA HIS A 120 -61.44 -4.57 32.70
C HIS A 120 -60.11 -4.49 31.88
N ASN A 121 -59.99 -5.37 30.85
CA ASN A 121 -58.77 -5.75 30.09
C ASN A 121 -59.09 -6.37 28.65
N PRO A 122 -58.09 -6.69 27.76
CA PRO A 122 -58.20 -7.09 26.31
C PRO A 122 -58.06 -8.65 26.07
N PRO A 123 -57.62 -9.28 24.92
CA PRO A 123 -57.16 -8.83 23.57
C PRO A 123 -57.58 -9.69 22.31
N GLN A 124 -57.05 -9.40 21.09
CA GLN A 124 -57.09 -10.32 19.90
C GLN A 124 -55.95 -10.12 18.83
N ARG A 125 -55.88 -10.99 17.79
CA ARG A 125 -54.91 -11.12 16.64
C ARG A 125 -55.69 -11.48 15.34
N PRO A 126 -55.16 -11.97 14.17
CA PRO A 126 -53.82 -12.00 13.51
C PRO A 126 -53.85 -11.49 12.02
N GLY A 127 -52.93 -11.88 11.12
CA GLY A 127 -52.93 -11.58 9.65
C GLY A 127 -52.64 -12.80 8.74
N PRO A 128 -52.60 -12.71 7.38
CA PRO A 128 -51.66 -13.58 6.58
C PRO A 128 -51.24 -13.19 5.11
N LEU A 129 -50.12 -13.81 4.65
CA LEU A 129 -49.80 -14.41 3.30
C LEU A 129 -49.50 -13.58 1.99
N CYS A 130 -49.22 -14.29 0.87
CA CYS A 130 -48.21 -13.93 -0.17
C CYS A 130 -48.57 -14.21 -1.68
N ALA A 131 -48.07 -13.36 -2.61
CA ALA A 131 -47.66 -13.60 -4.03
C ALA A 131 -48.68 -14.22 -5.05
N PRO A 132 -48.39 -14.44 -6.38
CA PRO A 132 -47.28 -14.01 -7.28
C PRO A 132 -47.68 -13.50 -8.72
N ALA A 133 -46.68 -13.08 -9.51
CA ALA A 133 -46.50 -13.28 -10.99
C ALA A 133 -47.29 -12.52 -12.12
N LEU A 134 -46.59 -12.44 -13.28
CA LEU A 134 -47.02 -12.38 -14.72
C LEU A 134 -47.50 -11.08 -15.46
N ASP A 135 -46.58 -10.59 -16.31
CA ASP A 135 -46.69 -10.37 -17.78
C ASP A 135 -47.34 -9.13 -18.45
N THR A 136 -46.98 -8.95 -19.74
CA THR A 136 -47.38 -7.92 -20.75
C THR A 136 -46.95 -6.46 -20.46
N THR A 137 -46.08 -5.78 -21.23
CA THR A 137 -45.98 -5.43 -22.68
C THR A 137 -46.88 -4.26 -23.14
N VAL A 138 -46.44 -3.58 -24.21
CA VAL A 138 -46.90 -2.26 -24.76
C VAL A 138 -46.19 -1.06 -24.11
N SER A 139 -45.72 -0.01 -24.79
CA SER A 139 -45.13 0.29 -26.12
C SER A 139 -45.17 1.82 -26.28
N ALA A 140 -44.37 2.37 -27.20
CA ALA A 140 -44.49 3.69 -27.83
C ALA A 140 -44.11 4.98 -27.05
N GLN A 141 -43.34 5.80 -27.77
CA GLN A 141 -43.18 7.28 -27.70
C GLN A 141 -44.49 7.95 -28.26
N PRO A 142 -44.68 9.31 -28.41
CA PRO A 142 -43.65 10.35 -28.54
C PRO A 142 -43.92 11.83 -28.07
N HIS A 143 -42.85 12.62 -28.19
CA HIS A 143 -42.68 14.06 -28.51
C HIS A 143 -43.80 15.16 -28.41
N HIS A 144 -43.29 16.39 -28.19
CA HIS A 144 -43.67 17.70 -28.80
C HIS A 144 -44.54 18.77 -28.07
N THR A 145 -43.81 19.72 -27.44
CA THR A 145 -43.89 21.21 -27.63
C THR A 145 -44.96 22.14 -26.99
N ARG A 146 -44.47 23.37 -26.66
CA ARG A 146 -45.13 24.71 -26.54
C ARG A 146 -46.00 25.07 -25.30
N VAL A 147 -45.38 25.80 -24.36
CA VAL A 147 -45.58 27.26 -24.06
C VAL A 147 -46.99 27.83 -24.37
N PRO A 148 -47.72 28.43 -23.39
CA PRO A 148 -47.41 29.77 -22.86
C PRO A 148 -47.73 30.05 -21.36
N ALA A 149 -47.61 31.31 -20.91
CA ALA A 149 -47.86 31.79 -19.54
C ALA A 149 -48.61 33.16 -19.50
N PRO A 150 -49.29 33.47 -18.39
CA PRO A 150 -49.44 34.84 -17.82
C PRO A 150 -49.04 34.88 -16.31
N ALA A 151 -48.69 35.98 -15.59
CA ALA A 151 -49.17 37.39 -15.54
C ALA A 151 -50.57 37.53 -14.84
N ASP A 152 -50.99 38.58 -14.10
CA ASP A 152 -50.46 39.90 -13.61
C ASP A 152 -51.54 40.52 -12.63
N ARG A 153 -51.44 41.61 -11.82
CA ARG A 153 -50.38 42.51 -11.26
C ARG A 153 -50.96 43.46 -10.16
N SER A 154 -50.32 43.67 -8.99
CA SER A 154 -50.57 44.82 -8.07
C SER A 154 -49.58 44.86 -6.88
N ALA A 155 -49.02 45.96 -6.36
CA ALA A 155 -48.97 47.41 -6.70
C ALA A 155 -47.76 48.04 -5.88
N HIS A 156 -47.44 49.34 -5.74
CA HIS A 156 -48.00 50.66 -6.13
C HIS A 156 -46.86 51.75 -6.19
N TRP A 157 -47.16 53.05 -6.04
CA TRP A 157 -46.26 54.25 -6.07
C TRP A 157 -46.98 55.41 -5.29
N PRO A 158 -46.38 56.54 -4.79
CA PRO A 158 -45.68 57.59 -5.60
C PRO A 158 -44.49 58.37 -4.92
N PRO A 159 -43.84 59.37 -5.61
CA PRO A 159 -42.54 59.98 -5.21
C PRO A 159 -42.47 61.54 -5.18
N THR A 160 -41.31 62.14 -4.78
CA THR A 160 -40.87 63.51 -5.17
C THR A 160 -39.34 63.76 -5.01
N THR A 161 -38.79 64.80 -5.67
CA THR A 161 -37.36 65.26 -5.75
C THR A 161 -37.31 66.83 -5.83
N PRO A 162 -36.24 67.62 -6.15
CA PRO A 162 -34.80 67.40 -6.48
C PRO A 162 -33.84 68.25 -5.56
N ALA A 163 -32.75 69.00 -5.89
CA ALA A 163 -32.03 69.44 -7.12
C ALA A 163 -30.64 70.11 -6.87
N ARG A 164 -29.76 70.15 -7.90
CA ARG A 164 -28.72 71.20 -8.24
C ARG A 164 -27.48 71.39 -7.32
N ASN A 165 -26.30 71.91 -7.77
CA ASN A 165 -25.86 72.67 -8.97
C ASN A 165 -24.36 72.42 -9.35
N ASP A 166 -23.97 72.65 -10.61
CA ASP A 166 -22.56 72.86 -11.12
C ASP A 166 -22.20 74.38 -11.14
N PRO A 167 -21.10 74.94 -11.75
CA PRO A 167 -19.97 74.39 -12.56
C PRO A 167 -18.55 75.04 -12.36
N ILE A 168 -17.63 74.75 -13.31
CA ILE A 168 -16.45 75.55 -13.78
C ILE A 168 -15.02 75.05 -13.38
N ARG A 169 -14.10 75.14 -14.37
CA ARG A 169 -12.66 74.79 -14.35
C ARG A 169 -11.80 75.85 -13.63
N GLN A 170 -10.62 75.46 -13.11
CA GLN A 170 -9.31 76.02 -13.55
C GLN A 170 -8.07 75.31 -12.96
N VAL A 171 -6.98 75.32 -13.75
CA VAL A 171 -5.53 75.33 -13.39
C VAL A 171 -4.94 74.27 -12.42
N ALA A 172 -3.86 73.62 -12.89
CA ALA A 172 -2.84 72.95 -12.06
C ALA A 172 -1.57 73.85 -12.02
N PRO A 173 -0.71 73.80 -10.97
CA PRO A 173 0.28 72.72 -10.90
C PRO A 173 0.74 72.26 -9.48
N HIS A 174 1.55 71.19 -9.46
CA HIS A 174 2.52 70.71 -8.44
C HIS A 174 2.47 71.22 -6.98
N ALA A 175 2.43 70.30 -6.00
CA ALA A 175 3.66 69.79 -5.36
C ALA A 175 3.45 68.69 -4.27
N ASN A 176 4.39 67.74 -4.23
CA ASN A 176 4.91 66.94 -3.10
C ASN A 176 4.03 66.02 -2.22
N SER A 177 4.49 64.75 -2.24
CA SER A 177 4.53 63.75 -1.15
C SER A 177 3.34 62.77 -0.98
N PRO A 178 3.62 61.47 -0.69
CA PRO A 178 2.66 60.39 -0.87
C PRO A 178 1.81 60.11 0.38
N GLY A 179 0.51 59.91 0.17
CA GLY A 179 -0.43 59.36 1.15
C GLY A 179 -0.63 57.85 1.02
N ASP A 180 -1.44 57.29 1.91
CA ASP A 180 -1.65 55.85 2.07
C ASP A 180 -2.25 55.14 0.85
N VAL A 181 -1.82 53.89 0.63
CA VAL A 181 -2.42 52.97 -0.36
C VAL A 181 -3.41 52.05 0.35
N PRO A 182 -4.71 52.04 -0.01
CA PRO A 182 -5.68 51.13 0.57
C PRO A 182 -5.37 49.67 0.23
N THR A 183 -5.26 48.81 1.25
CA THR A 183 -5.01 47.37 1.11
C THR A 183 -6.26 46.62 0.63
N THR A 184 -6.54 46.65 -0.67
CA THR A 184 -7.47 45.71 -1.29
C THR A 184 -7.01 44.27 -1.06
N SER A 185 -7.86 43.46 -0.43
CA SER A 185 -7.57 42.07 -0.11
C SER A 185 -7.50 41.21 -1.38
N THR A 186 -6.30 41.01 -1.92
CA THR A 186 -6.06 40.05 -3.00
C THR A 186 -6.36 38.65 -2.52
N GLN A 187 -7.47 38.06 -2.99
CA GLN A 187 -7.70 36.63 -2.84
C GLN A 187 -6.62 35.87 -3.62
N THR A 188 -5.62 35.36 -2.90
CA THR A 188 -4.57 34.51 -3.48
C THR A 188 -5.19 33.19 -3.93
N THR A 189 -5.52 33.10 -5.22
CA THR A 189 -5.91 31.85 -5.88
C THR A 189 -4.76 30.85 -5.80
N GLN A 190 -4.82 29.93 -4.84
CA GLN A 190 -3.82 28.87 -4.72
C GLN A 190 -3.80 27.99 -5.98
N PRO A 191 -2.64 27.39 -6.32
CA PRO A 191 -2.54 26.42 -7.40
C PRO A 191 -3.55 25.28 -7.25
N ARG A 192 -4.08 24.79 -8.37
CA ARG A 192 -4.89 23.56 -8.41
C ARG A 192 -3.97 22.34 -8.25
N TYR A 193 -3.48 22.10 -7.04
CA TYR A 193 -2.59 20.99 -6.67
C TYR A 193 -3.15 19.59 -7.00
N TYR A 194 -4.46 19.49 -7.19
CA TYR A 194 -5.17 18.27 -7.54
C TYR A 194 -5.92 18.50 -8.85
N GLY A 195 -5.59 17.71 -9.87
CA GLY A 195 -6.24 17.79 -11.17
C GLY A 195 -7.76 17.53 -11.08
N TYR A 196 -8.51 18.06 -12.05
CA TYR A 196 -9.98 17.97 -12.28
C TYR A 196 -10.95 18.25 -11.11
N ALA A 197 -10.48 18.34 -9.85
CA ALA A 197 -11.28 18.70 -8.69
C ALA A 197 -11.39 20.22 -8.51
N SER A 198 -12.61 20.70 -8.27
CA SER A 198 -12.87 21.99 -7.65
C SER A 198 -12.75 21.87 -6.12
N THR A 199 -12.21 22.91 -5.48
CA THR A 199 -11.91 22.92 -4.04
C THR A 199 -12.60 24.08 -3.33
N GLU A 200 -13.00 23.84 -2.09
CA GLU A 200 -13.66 24.78 -1.20
C GLU A 200 -12.95 24.71 0.16
N LEU A 201 -12.27 25.78 0.58
CA LEU A 201 -11.54 25.82 1.86
C LEU A 201 -12.50 26.16 3.02
N HIS A 202 -12.19 25.64 4.21
CA HIS A 202 -12.94 25.98 5.42
C HIS A 202 -12.78 27.47 5.77
N PRO A 203 -13.88 28.23 5.96
CA PRO A 203 -13.86 29.70 5.94
C PRO A 203 -13.13 30.33 7.13
N THR A 204 -12.98 29.63 8.25
CA THR A 204 -12.36 30.16 9.48
C THR A 204 -11.08 29.43 9.89
N ALA A 205 -10.53 28.57 9.04
CA ALA A 205 -9.33 27.78 9.34
C ALA A 205 -8.01 28.46 8.91
N GLY A 206 -6.91 28.10 9.57
CA GLY A 206 -5.56 28.33 9.04
C GLY A 206 -5.05 29.78 9.04
N LYS A 207 -5.67 30.67 9.82
CA LYS A 207 -5.33 32.11 9.84
C LYS A 207 -3.91 32.34 10.37
N VAL A 208 -3.11 33.07 9.60
CA VAL A 208 -1.83 33.61 10.05
C VAL A 208 -2.09 34.72 11.07
N LEU A 209 -1.46 34.63 12.24
CA LEU A 209 -1.51 35.65 13.29
C LEU A 209 -0.64 36.85 12.90
N TYR A 210 0.58 36.55 12.49
CA TYR A 210 1.57 37.45 11.92
C TYR A 210 2.55 36.60 11.09
N PHE A 211 3.20 37.20 10.10
CA PHE A 211 4.40 36.61 9.52
C PHE A 211 5.57 36.99 10.41
N GLU A 212 6.42 36.02 10.75
CA GLU A 212 7.72 36.34 11.31
C GLU A 212 8.56 36.92 10.17
N GLU A 213 9.13 38.12 10.36
CA GLU A 213 10.03 38.69 9.36
C GLU A 213 11.12 37.67 9.00
N SER A 214 11.51 37.61 7.73
CA SER A 214 12.54 36.69 7.27
C SER A 214 13.87 37.07 7.92
N VAL A 215 14.15 36.49 9.08
CA VAL A 215 15.41 36.58 9.81
C VAL A 215 16.52 36.29 8.81
N PRO A 216 17.36 37.28 8.43
CA PRO A 216 18.47 37.02 7.52
C PRO A 216 19.35 35.92 8.13
N GLU A 217 19.92 35.03 7.33
CA GLU A 217 20.69 33.87 7.80
C GLU A 217 21.88 34.22 8.73
N LEU A 218 22.19 35.51 8.86
CA LEU A 218 23.15 36.15 9.77
C LEU A 218 22.75 36.19 11.26
N LEU A 219 21.48 35.93 11.64
CA LEU A 219 21.02 36.08 13.03
C LEU A 219 20.82 34.79 13.84
N ARG A 220 21.43 33.67 13.42
CA ARG A 220 21.92 32.68 14.39
C ARG A 220 23.18 33.24 15.07
N GLY A 221 22.95 34.13 16.04
CA GLY A 221 23.99 34.94 16.67
C GLY A 221 25.21 34.12 17.13
N HIS A 222 26.41 34.57 16.74
CA HIS A 222 27.66 33.89 17.06
C HIS A 222 27.88 33.74 18.57
N LYS A 223 27.63 32.53 19.11
CA LYS A 223 28.35 32.08 20.30
C LYS A 223 29.85 32.16 20.00
N LYS A 224 30.65 32.61 20.98
CA LYS A 224 32.09 32.84 20.81
C LYS A 224 32.78 31.59 20.25
N ARG A 225 33.73 31.79 19.31
CA ARG A 225 34.55 30.71 18.73
C ARG A 225 35.05 29.77 19.82
N LYS A 226 34.72 28.49 19.68
CA LYS A 226 35.34 27.39 20.41
C LYS A 226 36.28 26.61 19.47
N PRO A 227 37.17 25.73 19.97
CA PRO A 227 37.99 24.83 19.15
C PRO A 227 37.21 23.71 18.42
N GLU A 228 35.88 23.81 18.32
CA GLU A 228 34.95 22.68 18.12
C GLU A 228 34.18 22.77 16.78
N ASP A 229 34.40 23.82 15.98
CA ASP A 229 33.70 24.06 14.70
C ASP A 229 34.17 23.13 13.56
N LEU A 230 33.91 21.83 13.70
CA LEU A 230 34.06 20.76 12.70
C LEU A 230 33.60 21.17 11.28
N LEU A 231 32.57 22.00 11.22
CA LEU A 231 31.93 22.46 9.98
C LEU A 231 32.80 23.44 9.17
N LYS A 232 33.86 24.02 9.74
CA LYS A 232 34.70 25.03 9.06
C LYS A 232 35.93 24.45 8.38
N GLU A 233 36.27 23.20 8.69
CA GLU A 233 37.47 22.52 8.20
C GLU A 233 37.05 21.22 7.52
N LYS A 234 36.92 21.29 6.18
CA LYS A 234 36.43 20.20 5.32
C LYS A 234 37.09 18.86 5.64
N GLU A 235 38.41 18.86 5.74
CA GLU A 235 39.23 17.66 5.89
C GLU A 235 38.95 16.97 7.24
N LEU A 236 38.64 17.75 8.27
CA LEU A 236 38.24 17.25 9.59
C LEU A 236 36.79 16.73 9.57
N PHE A 237 35.89 17.40 8.85
CA PHE A 237 34.51 16.93 8.65
C PHE A 237 34.48 15.58 7.90
N GLU A 238 35.11 15.50 6.72
CA GLU A 238 35.17 14.28 5.90
C GLU A 238 35.86 13.13 6.65
N LEU A 239 36.86 13.41 7.49
CA LEU A 239 37.53 12.41 8.33
C LEU A 239 36.64 11.92 9.48
N ALA A 240 36.05 12.83 10.27
CA ALA A 240 35.21 12.45 11.40
C ALA A 240 33.93 11.72 10.95
N GLU A 241 33.35 12.10 9.81
CA GLU A 241 32.21 11.42 9.19
C GLU A 241 32.60 9.98 8.78
N TRP A 242 33.76 9.82 8.15
CA TRP A 242 34.30 8.52 7.76
C TRP A 242 34.59 7.62 8.97
N LEU A 243 35.17 8.18 10.06
CA LEU A 243 35.41 7.46 11.32
C LEU A 243 34.11 7.06 12.03
N ALA A 244 33.10 7.93 12.09
CA ALA A 244 31.81 7.61 12.70
C ALA A 244 31.02 6.53 11.93
N ASN A 245 31.08 6.58 10.59
CA ASN A 245 30.26 5.74 9.72
C ASN A 245 30.96 4.48 9.17
N MET A 246 32.27 4.31 9.36
CA MET A 246 32.96 3.07 8.97
C MET A 246 32.43 1.83 9.73
N SER A 247 32.39 0.69 9.04
CA SER A 247 31.83 -0.57 9.52
C SER A 247 32.81 -1.36 10.42
N CYS A 248 33.30 -0.73 11.50
CA CYS A 248 34.15 -1.36 12.50
C CYS A 248 33.63 -1.13 13.93
N THR A 249 34.28 -1.74 14.91
CA THR A 249 33.99 -1.54 16.34
C THR A 249 34.59 -0.23 16.86
N ASP A 250 34.04 0.35 17.94
CA ASP A 250 34.65 1.54 18.55
C ASP A 250 36.05 1.28 19.12
N ARG A 251 36.41 0.03 19.42
CA ARG A 251 37.81 -0.35 19.74
C ARG A 251 38.75 -0.15 18.53
N GLU A 252 38.27 -0.43 17.33
CA GLU A 252 39.03 -0.21 16.09
C GLU A 252 39.04 1.28 15.70
N ARG A 253 37.97 2.03 15.99
CA ARG A 253 37.96 3.50 15.88
C ARG A 253 38.93 4.16 16.87
N LYS A 254 38.93 3.78 18.16
CA LYS A 254 39.86 4.31 19.17
C LYS A 254 41.32 4.08 18.79
N ARG A 255 41.63 2.92 18.18
CA ARG A 255 42.95 2.62 17.64
C ARG A 255 43.47 3.61 16.58
N TYR A 256 42.59 4.35 15.90
CA TYR A 256 43.01 5.43 15.01
C TYR A 256 43.71 6.57 15.77
N PHE A 257 43.20 6.92 16.94
CA PHE A 257 43.75 7.96 17.82
C PHE A 257 45.00 7.48 18.58
N ASP A 258 45.15 6.18 18.81
CA ASP A 258 46.34 5.59 19.43
C ASP A 258 47.62 5.74 18.58
N PHE A 259 47.51 5.95 17.26
CA PHE A 259 48.67 6.06 16.37
C PHE A 259 49.38 7.42 16.52
N GLU A 260 50.69 7.40 16.82
CA GLU A 260 51.54 8.60 17.01
C GLU A 260 51.51 9.59 15.83
N VAL A 261 51.27 9.11 14.60
CA VAL A 261 51.14 9.95 13.40
C VAL A 261 49.83 10.77 13.36
N HIS A 262 48.82 10.39 14.15
CA HIS A 262 47.54 11.08 14.25
C HIS A 262 47.42 11.94 15.52
N LYS A 263 48.04 11.54 16.64
CA LYS A 263 48.05 12.30 17.92
C LYS A 263 48.50 13.76 17.84
N ARG A 264 49.22 14.16 16.79
CA ARG A 264 49.71 15.54 16.56
C ARG A 264 48.94 16.31 15.48
N ASN A 265 47.99 15.66 14.81
CA ASN A 265 47.37 16.13 13.56
C ASN A 265 45.84 16.10 13.59
N LEU A 266 45.22 15.88 14.76
CA LEU A 266 43.78 15.89 14.98
C LEU A 266 43.42 16.90 16.09
N PRO A 267 42.25 17.55 16.05
CA PRO A 267 41.79 18.44 17.11
C PRO A 267 41.26 17.68 18.34
N TRP A 268 41.03 16.36 18.23
CA TRP A 268 40.49 15.52 19.30
C TRP A 268 41.58 14.60 19.87
N SER A 269 41.71 14.58 21.19
CA SER A 269 42.58 13.65 21.92
C SER A 269 42.11 12.19 21.88
N SER A 270 40.82 11.95 21.61
CA SER A 270 40.22 10.62 21.59
C SER A 270 39.00 10.55 20.66
N LEU A 271 38.50 9.33 20.43
CA LEU A 271 37.20 9.11 19.77
C LEU A 271 36.03 9.70 20.57
N ASP A 272 36.14 9.73 21.90
CA ASP A 272 35.06 10.21 22.76
C ASP A 272 34.97 11.75 22.67
N ASP A 273 36.12 12.43 22.58
CA ASP A 273 36.21 13.87 22.28
C ASP A 273 35.66 14.19 20.87
N MET A 274 35.93 13.33 19.88
CA MET A 274 35.36 13.46 18.53
C MET A 274 33.84 13.33 18.55
N TYR A 275 33.30 12.33 19.25
CA TYR A 275 31.86 12.18 19.43
C TYR A 275 31.24 13.35 20.21
N HIS A 276 31.89 13.88 21.25
CA HIS A 276 31.42 15.09 21.94
C HIS A 276 31.37 16.32 21.03
N ALA A 277 32.30 16.49 20.09
CA ALA A 277 32.22 17.56 19.09
C ALA A 277 31.03 17.38 18.13
N ILE A 278 30.69 16.13 17.78
CA ILE A 278 29.53 15.78 16.93
C ILE A 278 28.21 15.95 17.71
N ASP A 279 28.18 15.66 19.01
CA ASP A 279 27.01 15.85 19.89
C ASP A 279 26.62 17.34 20.07
N ASN A 280 27.47 18.27 19.63
CA ASN A 280 27.17 19.70 19.58
C ASN A 280 26.62 20.17 18.21
N PHE A 281 26.38 19.26 17.26
CA PHE A 281 25.80 19.59 15.95
C PHE A 281 24.31 19.95 16.03
N GLU A 282 23.84 20.71 15.04
CA GLU A 282 22.42 20.93 14.83
C GLU A 282 21.74 19.63 14.38
N HIS A 283 20.78 19.15 15.18
CA HIS A 283 19.99 17.94 14.95
C HIS A 283 18.49 18.22 15.20
N GLY A 284 17.62 17.23 14.95
CA GLY A 284 16.20 17.29 15.31
C GLY A 284 15.96 17.24 16.84
N PRO A 285 14.71 17.08 17.31
CA PRO A 285 14.38 17.21 18.73
C PRO A 285 15.09 16.16 19.60
N ASP A 286 15.45 16.54 20.82
CA ASP A 286 16.16 15.64 21.74
C ASP A 286 15.33 14.43 22.15
N PHE A 287 15.95 13.25 22.17
CA PHE A 287 15.42 12.13 22.95
C PHE A 287 15.60 12.39 24.44
N ARG A 288 14.50 12.31 25.20
CA ARG A 288 14.48 12.41 26.66
C ARG A 288 14.22 11.03 27.25
N HIS A 289 14.97 10.70 28.31
CA HIS A 289 14.74 9.50 29.11
C HIS A 289 13.72 9.79 30.20
N TYR A 290 12.77 8.86 30.37
CA TYR A 290 11.75 8.89 31.40
C TYR A 290 11.61 7.48 32.00
N THR A 291 11.27 7.40 33.28
CA THR A 291 11.04 6.12 33.98
C THR A 291 9.67 6.08 34.65
N PHE A 292 9.08 4.90 34.74
CA PHE A 292 7.92 4.66 35.60
C PHE A 292 7.87 3.23 36.14
N SER A 293 7.23 3.05 37.29
CA SER A 293 7.25 1.80 38.04
C SER A 293 6.06 0.89 37.69
N ALA A 294 6.33 -0.29 37.09
CA ALA A 294 5.30 -1.30 36.86
C ALA A 294 5.10 -2.17 38.11
N LYS A 295 4.11 -1.84 38.94
CA LYS A 295 3.86 -2.50 40.25
C LYS A 295 2.78 -3.60 40.19
N SER A 296 2.95 -4.66 40.97
CA SER A 296 1.95 -5.69 41.30
C SER A 296 1.94 -5.97 42.83
N GLN A 297 1.20 -6.99 43.28
CA GLN A 297 1.31 -7.49 44.66
C GLN A 297 2.58 -8.32 44.90
N GLU A 298 3.22 -8.82 43.84
CA GLU A 298 4.40 -9.70 43.90
C GLU A 298 5.73 -8.95 43.75
N GLY A 299 5.71 -7.67 43.36
CA GLY A 299 6.90 -6.84 43.21
C GLY A 299 6.70 -5.61 42.32
N SER A 300 7.80 -5.03 41.84
CA SER A 300 7.81 -3.92 40.88
C SER A 300 9.06 -3.93 40.00
N GLU A 301 8.91 -3.49 38.75
CA GLU A 301 9.99 -3.37 37.76
C GLU A 301 9.91 -1.96 37.14
N GLU A 302 10.98 -1.17 37.23
CA GLU A 302 11.03 0.15 36.57
C GLU A 302 11.08 -0.01 35.05
N GLN A 303 10.50 0.96 34.34
CA GLN A 303 10.25 0.90 32.90
C GLN A 303 10.84 2.13 32.21
N ASP A 304 11.87 1.91 31.39
CA ASP A 304 12.51 2.97 30.62
C ASP A 304 11.72 3.33 29.36
N VAL A 305 11.50 4.63 29.17
CA VAL A 305 10.93 5.22 27.95
C VAL A 305 11.91 6.26 27.42
N TYR A 306 12.30 6.12 26.16
CA TYR A 306 13.14 7.10 25.46
C TYR A 306 12.29 7.76 24.39
N ALA A 307 12.02 9.07 24.51
CA ALA A 307 11.09 9.76 23.60
C ALA A 307 11.40 11.25 23.41
N ARG A 308 11.11 11.73 22.21
CA ARG A 308 11.11 13.14 21.81
C ARG A 308 9.83 13.82 22.28
N CYS A 309 9.89 15.13 22.49
CA CYS A 309 8.70 15.93 22.73
C CYS A 309 7.87 16.03 21.43
N PRO A 310 6.60 15.59 21.41
CA PRO A 310 5.81 15.62 20.19
C PRO A 310 5.51 17.05 19.71
N LEU A 311 5.50 18.06 20.61
CA LEU A 311 5.32 19.47 20.23
C LEU A 311 6.53 20.08 19.51
N GLU A 312 7.74 19.59 19.81
CA GLU A 312 8.96 19.99 19.09
C GLU A 312 8.98 19.31 17.72
N VAL A 313 8.70 18.01 17.67
CA VAL A 313 8.49 17.26 16.41
C VAL A 313 7.42 17.88 15.52
N ILE A 314 6.31 18.38 16.07
CA ILE A 314 5.27 19.10 15.32
C ILE A 314 5.81 20.39 14.69
N ARG A 315 6.62 21.18 15.43
CA ARG A 315 7.17 22.46 14.93
C ARG A 315 8.11 22.23 13.76
N ASP A 316 8.99 21.25 13.86
CA ASP A 316 9.93 20.90 12.79
C ASP A 316 9.16 20.40 11.56
N LEU A 317 8.21 19.46 11.74
CA LEU A 317 7.43 18.89 10.65
C LEU A 317 6.48 19.88 9.94
N ILE A 318 5.96 20.90 10.65
CA ILE A 318 5.09 21.93 10.05
C ILE A 318 5.87 23.16 9.53
N GLY A 319 7.11 23.33 9.99
CA GLY A 319 8.02 24.42 9.66
C GLY A 319 8.98 24.14 8.49
N GLU A 320 9.14 22.88 8.07
CA GLU A 320 10.07 22.47 7.00
C GLU A 320 9.76 23.17 5.66
N GLU A 321 10.58 24.16 5.32
CA GLU A 321 10.40 25.06 4.18
C GLU A 321 10.46 24.32 2.83
N GLN A 322 11.14 23.15 2.76
CA GLN A 322 11.12 22.27 1.57
C GLN A 322 9.72 21.71 1.25
N TRP A 323 8.79 21.67 2.22
CA TRP A 323 7.42 21.19 2.03
C TRP A 323 6.38 22.32 2.00
N ARG A 324 6.80 23.59 1.80
CA ARG A 324 5.91 24.76 1.74
C ARG A 324 4.71 24.59 0.80
N GLU A 325 4.91 23.94 -0.35
CA GLU A 325 3.85 23.66 -1.34
C GLU A 325 3.11 22.32 -1.09
N HIS A 326 3.44 21.62 0.00
CA HIS A 326 3.00 20.26 0.30
C HIS A 326 2.39 20.14 1.72
N ILE A 327 2.10 21.27 2.38
CA ILE A 327 1.48 21.34 3.71
C ILE A 327 0.10 22.03 3.61
N SER A 328 -0.93 21.39 4.18
CA SER A 328 -2.30 21.90 4.26
C SER A 328 -2.60 22.48 5.66
N TYR A 329 -2.91 23.77 5.73
CA TYR A 329 -3.26 24.47 6.98
C TYR A 329 -4.77 24.53 7.29
N ALA A 330 -5.61 24.05 6.38
CA ALA A 330 -7.08 24.06 6.49
C ALA A 330 -7.69 22.78 5.88
N PRO A 331 -8.84 22.30 6.38
CA PRO A 331 -9.63 21.29 5.68
C PRO A 331 -10.29 21.90 4.43
N ARG A 332 -10.59 21.04 3.45
CA ARG A 332 -11.16 21.42 2.17
C ARG A 332 -12.20 20.40 1.67
N LEU A 333 -13.24 20.87 0.99
CA LEU A 333 -14.15 20.00 0.24
C LEU A 333 -13.67 19.91 -1.21
N GLU A 334 -13.35 18.70 -1.65
CA GLU A 334 -12.96 18.37 -3.03
C GLU A 334 -14.17 17.80 -3.77
N TRP A 335 -14.43 18.35 -4.95
CA TRP A 335 -15.58 17.99 -5.78
C TRP A 335 -15.18 17.90 -7.26
N VAL A 336 -15.55 16.79 -7.91
CA VAL A 336 -15.32 16.57 -9.34
C VAL A 336 -16.64 16.57 -10.09
N GLN A 337 -16.59 16.81 -11.39
CA GLN A 337 -17.73 16.57 -12.28
C GLN A 337 -17.53 15.22 -12.98
N THR A 338 -18.46 14.29 -12.79
CA THR A 338 -18.50 13.02 -13.51
C THR A 338 -18.92 13.24 -14.97
N ALA A 339 -18.68 12.26 -15.84
CA ALA A 339 -18.95 12.39 -17.28
C ALA A 339 -20.44 12.67 -17.60
N ASP A 340 -21.35 12.19 -16.76
CA ASP A 340 -22.79 12.46 -16.79
C ASP A 340 -23.20 13.82 -16.19
N GLY A 341 -22.23 14.68 -15.90
CA GLY A 341 -22.43 16.04 -15.43
C GLY A 341 -22.68 16.22 -13.93
N ARG A 342 -22.83 15.15 -13.13
CA ARG A 342 -23.05 15.27 -11.67
C ARG A 342 -21.82 15.83 -10.95
N LYS A 343 -22.04 16.67 -9.94
CA LYS A 343 -20.99 17.10 -8.99
C LYS A 343 -20.87 16.07 -7.87
N VAL A 344 -19.76 15.33 -7.80
CA VAL A 344 -19.52 14.23 -6.86
C VAL A 344 -18.39 14.59 -5.88
N ARG A 345 -18.55 14.19 -4.61
CA ARG A 345 -17.58 14.45 -3.53
C ARG A 345 -16.42 13.46 -3.60
N VAL A 346 -15.19 13.94 -3.36
CA VAL A 346 -13.95 13.17 -3.52
C VAL A 346 -13.06 13.23 -2.28
N TYR A 347 -12.39 12.11 -1.99
CA TYR A 347 -11.51 11.96 -0.84
C TYR A 347 -10.11 11.56 -1.32
N SER A 348 -9.10 12.36 -1.01
CA SER A 348 -7.70 12.17 -1.44
C SER A 348 -6.73 12.23 -0.24
N GLU A 349 -6.38 13.44 0.21
CA GLU A 349 -5.60 13.71 1.43
C GLU A 349 -6.47 13.75 2.68
N MET A 350 -5.84 13.73 3.86
CA MET A 350 -6.56 13.81 5.13
C MET A 350 -7.37 15.10 5.31
N CYS A 351 -6.88 16.23 4.76
CA CYS A 351 -7.61 17.51 4.77
C CYS A 351 -8.87 17.51 3.88
N SER A 352 -9.05 16.51 3.01
CA SER A 352 -10.30 16.28 2.28
C SER A 352 -11.35 15.49 3.08
N GLY A 353 -10.99 14.94 4.25
CA GLY A 353 -11.84 14.08 5.08
C GLY A 353 -12.83 14.83 5.98
N LYS A 354 -13.99 14.24 6.21
CA LYS A 354 -15.06 14.77 7.09
C LYS A 354 -14.62 14.93 8.54
N TRP A 355 -13.67 14.12 9.02
CA TRP A 355 -13.14 14.23 10.38
C TRP A 355 -12.48 15.59 10.59
N TRP A 356 -11.59 16.02 9.68
CA TRP A 356 -10.85 17.28 9.81
C TRP A 356 -11.82 18.46 9.79
N TRP A 357 -12.73 18.50 8.81
CA TRP A 357 -13.76 19.54 8.74
C TRP A 357 -14.59 19.60 10.04
N ARG A 358 -15.01 18.45 10.57
CA ARG A 358 -15.81 18.39 11.81
C ARG A 358 -15.02 18.86 13.05
N ILE A 359 -13.75 18.48 13.21
CA ILE A 359 -12.94 18.94 14.34
C ILE A 359 -12.58 20.42 14.22
N GLN A 360 -12.33 20.92 13.01
CA GLN A 360 -12.06 22.35 12.76
C GLN A 360 -13.23 23.26 13.19
N ASN A 361 -14.48 22.80 13.08
CA ASN A 361 -15.67 23.50 13.59
C ASN A 361 -15.83 23.45 15.13
N LEU A 362 -14.94 22.74 15.85
CA LEU A 362 -14.89 22.70 17.32
C LEU A 362 -13.72 23.52 17.89
N LEU A 363 -12.95 24.20 17.03
CA LEU A 363 -11.84 25.07 17.41
C LEU A 363 -12.23 26.56 17.25
N PRO A 364 -11.52 27.50 17.91
CA PRO A 364 -11.75 28.93 17.72
C PRO A 364 -11.48 29.41 16.29
N ASP A 365 -12.12 30.51 15.88
CA ASP A 365 -11.88 31.10 14.57
C ASP A 365 -10.41 31.51 14.36
N GLY A 366 -9.88 31.13 13.20
CA GLY A 366 -8.48 31.25 12.82
C GLY A 366 -7.62 30.03 13.16
N ALA A 367 -8.11 29.09 13.97
CA ALA A 367 -7.35 27.91 14.40
C ALA A 367 -6.81 27.07 13.24
N THR A 368 -5.63 26.48 13.45
CA THR A 368 -5.02 25.52 12.52
C THR A 368 -5.03 24.14 13.17
N LEU A 369 -5.89 23.23 12.72
CA LEU A 369 -5.83 21.84 13.21
C LEU A 369 -4.54 21.15 12.72
N ILE A 370 -3.86 20.46 13.63
CA ILE A 370 -2.67 19.65 13.36
C ILE A 370 -3.01 18.20 13.70
N PRO A 371 -3.45 17.37 12.73
CA PRO A 371 -3.83 15.99 13.03
C PRO A 371 -2.58 15.13 13.24
N CYS A 372 -2.36 14.65 14.45
CA CYS A 372 -1.23 13.77 14.74
C CYS A 372 -1.55 12.33 14.31
N ILE A 373 -0.64 11.75 13.53
CA ILE A 373 -0.69 10.37 13.04
C ILE A 373 0.40 9.59 13.79
N VAL A 374 0.00 8.49 14.43
CA VAL A 374 0.85 7.66 15.28
C VAL A 374 0.90 6.23 14.75
N SER A 375 2.00 5.51 14.98
CA SER A 375 2.09 4.06 14.70
C SER A 375 2.99 3.36 15.73
N THR A 376 2.62 2.14 16.12
CA THR A 376 3.47 1.26 16.96
C THR A 376 3.47 -0.16 16.42
N ASP A 377 4.65 -0.75 16.22
CA ASP A 377 4.83 -2.10 15.65
C ASP A 377 6.01 -2.82 16.36
N PRO A 378 5.74 -3.80 17.24
CA PRO A 378 6.78 -4.51 18.02
C PRO A 378 7.69 -5.42 17.18
N THR A 379 8.81 -4.89 16.70
CA THR A 379 9.74 -5.61 15.82
C THR A 379 10.81 -6.42 16.57
N ARG A 380 11.25 -7.54 15.99
CA ARG A 380 12.39 -8.34 16.51
C ARG A 380 13.73 -7.74 16.07
N LEU A 381 14.68 -7.71 16.99
CA LEU A 381 16.01 -7.13 16.80
C LEU A 381 17.03 -8.15 16.24
N SER A 382 16.96 -9.40 16.70
CA SER A 382 17.88 -10.48 16.34
C SER A 382 17.17 -11.72 15.80
N VAL A 383 17.76 -12.35 14.77
CA VAL A 383 17.25 -13.57 14.14
C VAL A 383 17.72 -14.84 14.87
N ILE A 384 18.92 -14.80 15.45
CA ILE A 384 19.60 -15.96 16.07
C ILE A 384 19.23 -16.11 17.55
N SER A 385 19.16 -15.01 18.29
CA SER A 385 18.66 -14.93 19.66
C SER A 385 17.24 -14.35 19.66
N GLY A 386 16.22 -15.18 19.92
CA GLY A 386 14.81 -14.83 19.68
C GLY A 386 14.17 -13.82 20.66
N ASP A 387 14.86 -13.50 21.75
CA ASP A 387 14.31 -12.76 22.89
C ASP A 387 14.31 -11.23 22.73
N LYS A 388 15.20 -10.64 21.91
CA LYS A 388 15.36 -9.18 21.84
C LYS A 388 14.39 -8.53 20.85
N ARG A 389 13.65 -7.54 21.34
CA ARG A 389 12.59 -6.79 20.66
C ARG A 389 12.71 -5.29 20.95
N ALA A 390 12.14 -4.46 20.09
CA ALA A 390 11.88 -3.05 20.37
C ALA A 390 10.49 -2.66 19.83
N CYS A 391 9.80 -1.77 20.53
CA CYS A 391 8.53 -1.21 20.10
C CYS A 391 8.71 0.29 19.77
N PRO A 392 9.09 0.65 18.53
CA PRO A 392 9.16 2.05 18.12
C PRO A 392 7.77 2.69 18.11
N VAL A 393 7.73 3.98 18.44
CA VAL A 393 6.60 4.88 18.18
C VAL A 393 7.00 5.77 17.01
N TYR A 394 6.31 5.63 15.88
CA TYR A 394 6.47 6.53 14.74
C TYR A 394 5.40 7.62 14.78
N PHE A 395 5.75 8.82 14.31
CA PHE A 395 4.89 10.01 14.37
C PHE A 395 4.99 10.84 13.08
N SER A 396 3.87 11.42 12.68
CA SER A 396 3.78 12.41 11.59
C SER A 396 2.56 13.31 11.79
N ILE A 397 2.39 14.33 10.95
CA ILE A 397 1.21 15.20 10.93
C ILE A 397 0.44 15.05 9.61
N GLY A 398 -0.90 15.05 9.68
CA GLY A 398 -1.80 14.96 8.54
C GLY A 398 -1.76 16.18 7.61
N ASN A 399 -1.12 17.28 8.05
CA ASN A 399 -0.90 18.47 7.23
C ASN A 399 0.03 18.21 6.05
N ILE A 400 1.01 17.32 6.18
CA ILE A 400 1.94 16.96 5.10
C ILE A 400 1.23 16.03 4.12
N ASN A 401 1.26 16.35 2.82
CA ASN A 401 0.72 15.51 1.75
C ASN A 401 1.28 14.08 1.83
N LYS A 402 0.41 13.07 1.70
CA LYS A 402 0.79 11.66 1.90
C LYS A 402 1.91 11.16 0.98
N ALA A 403 2.05 11.74 -0.21
CA ALA A 403 3.13 11.43 -1.15
C ALA A 403 4.53 11.78 -0.62
N ILE A 404 4.64 12.76 0.30
CA ILE A 404 5.88 13.07 1.04
C ILE A 404 5.97 12.19 2.29
N ARG A 405 4.89 12.13 3.09
CA ARG A 405 4.82 11.34 4.34
C ARG A 405 5.21 9.85 4.17
N ASN A 406 4.84 9.24 3.05
CA ASN A 406 5.08 7.82 2.76
C ASN A 406 6.46 7.52 2.14
N ARG A 407 7.31 8.52 1.91
CA ARG A 407 8.67 8.35 1.38
C ARG A 407 9.70 8.43 2.53
N PRO A 408 10.34 7.31 2.94
CA PRO A 408 11.31 7.32 4.04
C PRO A 408 12.53 8.24 3.81
N SER A 409 12.83 8.60 2.56
CA SER A 409 13.87 9.55 2.19
C SER A 409 13.56 10.99 2.62
N GLU A 410 12.27 11.37 2.68
CA GLU A 410 11.84 12.72 3.01
C GLU A 410 11.79 12.94 4.54
N ARG A 411 11.90 11.90 5.38
CA ARG A 411 11.85 11.98 6.86
C ARG A 411 10.58 12.56 7.50
N ALA A 412 9.55 12.88 6.71
CA ALA A 412 8.24 13.36 7.16
C ALA A 412 7.45 12.41 8.09
N MET A 413 7.94 11.20 8.35
CA MET A 413 7.47 10.32 9.43
C MET A 413 8.68 9.89 10.27
N VAL A 414 8.73 10.38 11.51
CA VAL A 414 9.91 10.29 12.40
C VAL A 414 9.73 9.22 13.48
N LEU A 415 10.84 8.79 14.09
CA LEU A 415 10.79 8.06 15.37
C LEU A 415 10.52 9.08 16.49
N LEU A 416 9.38 8.95 17.16
CA LEU A 416 9.03 9.73 18.36
C LEU A 416 9.63 9.11 19.63
N GLY A 417 9.80 7.78 19.69
CA GLY A 417 10.40 7.13 20.84
C GLY A 417 10.31 5.60 20.83
N TYR A 418 10.63 4.98 21.97
CA TYR A 418 10.51 3.55 22.21
C TYR A 418 9.66 3.25 23.44
N ILE A 419 8.71 2.31 23.28
CA ILE A 419 7.92 1.73 24.37
C ILE A 419 8.67 0.50 24.92
N PRO A 420 8.77 0.32 26.24
CA PRO A 420 9.33 -0.88 26.85
C PRO A 420 8.45 -2.11 26.60
N ASP A 421 9.07 -3.25 26.26
CA ASP A 421 8.43 -4.59 26.20
C ASP A 421 8.96 -5.47 27.36
N PRO A 422 8.65 -5.13 28.62
CA PRO A 422 9.27 -5.74 29.81
C PRO A 422 8.94 -7.22 29.94
N LYS A 423 9.85 -8.03 30.50
CA LYS A 423 9.53 -9.43 30.75
C LYS A 423 8.54 -9.60 31.92
N LEU A 424 8.56 -8.73 32.93
CA LEU A 424 7.69 -8.77 34.11
C LEU A 424 7.71 -10.14 34.83
N GLU A 425 8.91 -10.72 34.97
CA GLU A 425 9.09 -12.09 35.49
C GLU A 425 8.71 -12.23 36.97
N PHE A 426 8.68 -11.12 37.71
CA PHE A 426 8.18 -11.03 39.09
C PHE A 426 6.68 -11.32 39.22
N ILE A 427 5.89 -11.28 38.13
CA ILE A 427 4.46 -11.62 38.14
C ILE A 427 4.29 -13.07 37.69
N LYS A 428 4.06 -13.98 38.63
CA LYS A 428 3.94 -15.43 38.38
C LYS A 428 2.76 -15.77 37.48
N SER A 429 1.62 -15.08 37.68
CA SER A 429 0.39 -15.24 36.88
C SER A 429 0.58 -14.75 35.44
N GLU A 430 0.63 -15.65 34.45
CA GLU A 430 0.73 -15.28 33.03
C GLU A 430 -0.40 -14.34 32.57
N LYS A 431 -1.61 -14.53 33.13
CA LYS A 431 -2.77 -13.68 32.83
C LYS A 431 -2.52 -12.26 33.31
N GLU A 432 -2.13 -12.10 34.58
CA GLU A 432 -1.85 -10.79 35.16
C GLU A 432 -0.64 -10.14 34.48
N ARG A 433 0.42 -10.90 34.17
CA ARG A 433 1.61 -10.43 33.47
C ARG A 433 1.26 -9.84 32.10
N ARG A 434 0.36 -10.49 31.36
CA ARG A 434 -0.18 -9.99 30.08
C ARG A 434 -1.06 -8.75 30.26
N GLU A 435 -1.89 -8.71 31.30
CA GLU A 435 -2.71 -7.55 31.65
C GLU A 435 -1.83 -6.34 32.07
N LYS A 436 -0.74 -6.59 32.78
CA LYS A 436 0.28 -5.60 33.16
C LYS A 436 1.05 -5.07 31.96
N LYS A 437 1.43 -5.91 30.98
CA LYS A 437 2.02 -5.45 29.70
C LYS A 437 1.13 -4.42 28.98
N TRP A 438 -0.21 -4.60 29.00
CA TRP A 438 -1.13 -3.60 28.44
C TRP A 438 -1.17 -2.31 29.25
N GLN A 439 -1.08 -2.39 30.59
CA GLN A 439 -0.94 -1.20 31.45
C GLN A 439 0.36 -0.44 31.16
N VAL A 440 1.50 -1.15 30.99
CA VAL A 440 2.79 -0.56 30.61
C VAL A 440 2.71 0.14 29.24
N TYR A 441 2.13 -0.49 28.23
CA TYR A 441 1.93 0.13 26.90
C TYR A 441 1.15 1.44 26.98
N HIS A 442 -0.01 1.45 27.66
CA HIS A 442 -0.82 2.66 27.78
C HIS A 442 -0.20 3.73 28.68
N ALA A 443 0.55 3.36 29.72
CA ALA A 443 1.29 4.30 30.56
C ALA A 443 2.43 4.98 29.77
N ALA A 444 3.23 4.21 29.03
CA ALA A 444 4.28 4.74 28.15
C ALA A 444 3.70 5.66 27.07
N MET A 445 2.67 5.21 26.33
CA MET A 445 2.02 6.04 25.30
C MET A 445 1.36 7.30 25.86
N ARG A 446 0.81 7.25 27.08
CA ARG A 446 0.29 8.43 27.78
C ARG A 446 1.42 9.41 28.07
N LEU A 447 2.53 8.93 28.64
CA LEU A 447 3.69 9.76 28.98
C LEU A 447 4.33 10.43 27.75
N ILE A 448 4.44 9.69 26.64
CA ILE A 448 4.98 10.21 25.36
C ILE A 448 4.08 11.30 24.77
N LEU A 449 2.75 11.17 24.89
CA LEU A 449 1.78 12.06 24.24
C LEU A 449 1.15 13.12 25.16
N ASP A 450 1.47 13.14 26.47
CA ASP A 450 0.89 14.10 27.43
C ASP A 450 1.07 15.57 27.04
N PRO A 451 2.19 16.02 26.41
CA PRO A 451 2.30 17.41 25.92
C PRO A 451 1.20 17.82 24.92
N LEU A 452 0.57 16.87 24.21
CA LEU A 452 -0.55 17.15 23.30
C LEU A 452 -1.87 17.41 24.05
N LYS A 453 -1.98 16.96 25.31
CA LYS A 453 -3.22 17.02 26.11
C LYS A 453 -3.69 18.45 26.36
N GLU A 454 -2.76 19.38 26.61
CA GLU A 454 -3.10 20.79 26.84
C GLU A 454 -3.00 21.61 25.56
N ALA A 455 -1.93 21.42 24.77
CA ALA A 455 -1.77 22.09 23.48
C ALA A 455 -2.97 21.86 22.54
N GLY A 456 -3.58 20.67 22.55
CA GLY A 456 -4.78 20.38 21.78
C GLY A 456 -6.08 21.04 22.28
N LYS A 457 -6.08 21.69 23.46
CA LYS A 457 -7.23 22.47 23.98
C LYS A 457 -7.05 23.97 23.78
N THR A 458 -5.89 24.49 24.16
CA THR A 458 -5.59 25.93 24.22
C THR A 458 -4.85 26.44 22.98
N GLY A 459 -4.25 25.53 22.20
CA GLY A 459 -3.48 25.82 21.01
C GLY A 459 -2.10 26.38 21.33
N VAL A 460 -1.12 26.05 20.50
CA VAL A 460 0.26 26.55 20.59
C VAL A 460 0.62 27.32 19.33
N ASP A 461 1.39 28.38 19.46
CA ASP A 461 1.91 29.08 18.28
C ASP A 461 3.01 28.24 17.61
N VAL A 462 2.90 28.10 16.29
CA VAL A 462 3.82 27.36 15.43
C VAL A 462 4.23 28.22 14.24
N ARG A 463 5.53 28.22 13.91
CA ARG A 463 6.03 28.71 12.62
C ARG A 463 5.74 27.65 11.56
N CYS A 464 5.09 28.05 10.49
CA CYS A 464 4.80 27.18 9.35
C CYS A 464 5.83 27.38 8.23
N ALA A 465 5.96 26.37 7.36
CA ALA A 465 6.83 26.36 6.18
C ALA A 465 6.61 27.51 5.16
N ASP A 466 5.53 28.28 5.29
CA ASP A 466 5.27 29.50 4.51
C ASP A 466 5.70 30.81 5.20
N GLY A 467 6.33 30.72 6.38
CA GLY A 467 6.75 31.86 7.21
C GLY A 467 5.64 32.42 8.12
N GLY A 468 4.40 31.93 7.98
CA GLY A 468 3.28 32.38 8.81
C GLY A 468 3.30 31.74 10.19
N ILE A 469 3.19 32.55 11.25
CA ILE A 469 2.90 32.05 12.60
C ILE A 469 1.40 31.79 12.71
N ARG A 470 1.02 30.60 13.17
CA ARG A 470 -0.38 30.17 13.33
C ARG A 470 -0.64 29.58 14.70
N ARG A 471 -1.86 29.74 15.21
CA ARG A 471 -2.33 29.04 16.42
C ARG A 471 -2.71 27.60 16.07
N GLY A 472 -1.77 26.68 16.30
CA GLY A 472 -1.87 25.26 16.00
C GLY A 472 -2.51 24.45 17.12
N TYR A 473 -3.45 23.57 16.79
CA TYR A 473 -4.13 22.67 17.73
C TYR A 473 -3.80 21.21 17.39
N PRO A 474 -2.84 20.58 18.09
CA PRO A 474 -2.51 19.17 17.86
C PRO A 474 -3.57 18.22 18.44
N VAL A 475 -4.08 17.31 17.61
CA VAL A 475 -5.09 16.32 17.98
C VAL A 475 -4.68 14.96 17.42
N VAL A 476 -4.57 13.94 18.28
CA VAL A 476 -4.31 12.57 17.81
C VAL A 476 -5.52 12.06 17.05
N ALA A 477 -5.30 11.67 15.80
CA ALA A 477 -6.35 11.54 14.79
C ALA A 477 -6.34 10.18 14.06
N ALA A 478 -5.17 9.59 13.86
CA ALA A 478 -5.03 8.25 13.25
C ALA A 478 -3.96 7.44 13.98
N GLN A 479 -4.20 6.14 14.12
CA GLN A 479 -3.29 5.14 14.66
C GLN A 479 -3.12 4.03 13.62
N ILE A 480 -1.90 3.90 13.08
CA ILE A 480 -1.53 2.93 12.05
C ILE A 480 -0.93 1.70 12.73
N GLY A 481 -1.52 0.53 12.51
CA GLY A 481 -1.06 -0.75 13.05
C GLY A 481 -1.87 -1.91 12.47
N ASP A 482 -1.46 -3.15 12.75
CA ASP A 482 -2.22 -4.34 12.37
C ASP A 482 -3.19 -4.80 13.49
N TRP A 483 -3.79 -5.98 13.36
CA TRP A 483 -4.93 -6.37 14.21
C TRP A 483 -4.62 -6.48 15.72
N PRO A 484 -3.50 -7.05 16.19
CA PRO A 484 -3.21 -7.13 17.62
C PRO A 484 -2.95 -5.76 18.25
N GLU A 485 -2.31 -4.87 17.50
CA GLU A 485 -1.89 -3.50 17.83
C GLU A 485 -3.13 -2.60 17.93
N LEU A 486 -3.95 -2.53 16.86
CA LEU A 486 -5.24 -1.82 16.85
C LEU A 486 -6.19 -2.30 17.97
N CYS A 487 -6.19 -3.59 18.28
CA CYS A 487 -6.92 -4.11 19.43
C CYS A 487 -6.34 -3.63 20.77
N THR A 488 -5.02 -3.46 20.89
CA THR A 488 -4.39 -3.00 22.12
C THR A 488 -4.60 -1.50 22.32
N GLU A 489 -4.36 -0.69 21.29
CA GLU A 489 -4.53 0.77 21.28
C GLU A 489 -5.95 1.21 21.64
N ALA A 490 -6.98 0.50 21.14
CA ALA A 490 -8.39 0.76 21.45
C ALA A 490 -8.92 0.04 22.71
N CYS A 491 -8.05 -0.58 23.51
CA CYS A 491 -8.41 -1.44 24.67
C CYS A 491 -9.41 -2.57 24.32
N SER A 492 -9.43 -3.07 23.08
CA SER A 492 -10.35 -4.13 22.61
C SER A 492 -9.75 -5.53 22.74
N GLN A 493 -10.56 -6.53 23.04
CA GLN A 493 -10.16 -7.94 22.94
C GLN A 493 -10.00 -8.34 21.47
N HIS A 494 -9.07 -9.24 21.13
CA HIS A 494 -8.80 -9.65 19.74
C HIS A 494 -9.99 -10.35 19.02
N THR A 495 -10.99 -10.77 19.79
CA THR A 495 -12.28 -11.33 19.33
C THR A 495 -13.32 -10.26 18.95
N ARG A 496 -13.05 -8.98 19.23
CA ARG A 496 -14.02 -7.87 19.14
C ARG A 496 -13.41 -6.70 18.35
N CYS A 497 -14.26 -5.89 17.71
CA CYS A 497 -13.78 -4.80 16.85
C CYS A 497 -13.27 -3.60 17.67
N PRO A 498 -12.11 -3.00 17.33
CA PRO A 498 -11.65 -1.78 17.98
C PRO A 498 -12.50 -0.54 17.60
N ALA A 499 -13.02 -0.47 16.37
CA ALA A 499 -13.87 0.65 15.91
C ALA A 499 -15.36 0.56 16.34
N CYS A 500 -15.96 -0.63 16.34
CA CYS A 500 -17.40 -0.81 16.57
C CYS A 500 -17.73 -1.82 17.68
N VAL A 501 -19.00 -1.87 18.08
CA VAL A 501 -19.50 -2.76 19.15
C VAL A 501 -19.91 -4.15 18.66
N GLU A 502 -19.66 -4.49 17.39
CA GLU A 502 -20.12 -5.75 16.76
C GLU A 502 -19.67 -6.99 17.56
N GLU A 503 -20.61 -7.90 17.79
CA GLU A 503 -20.33 -9.16 18.47
C GLU A 503 -19.59 -10.15 17.58
N TYR A 504 -18.76 -10.99 18.20
CA TYR A 504 -17.97 -12.01 17.50
C TYR A 504 -18.85 -12.91 16.62
N GLN A 505 -20.05 -13.24 17.12
CA GLN A 505 -21.07 -14.07 16.47
C GLN A 505 -21.61 -13.48 15.15
N HIS A 506 -21.54 -12.16 14.98
CA HIS A 506 -22.01 -11.43 13.78
C HIS A 506 -20.86 -10.82 12.96
N ARG A 507 -19.63 -10.88 13.47
CA ARG A 507 -18.42 -10.28 12.88
C ARG A 507 -18.17 -10.71 11.42
N GLY A 508 -18.49 -11.96 11.06
CA GLY A 508 -18.37 -12.50 9.70
C GLY A 508 -19.54 -12.19 8.75
N SER A 509 -20.52 -11.41 9.20
CA SER A 509 -21.70 -10.98 8.43
C SER A 509 -21.60 -9.50 8.04
N LEU A 510 -22.31 -9.13 6.97
CA LEU A 510 -22.37 -7.75 6.48
C LEU A 510 -23.43 -6.94 7.24
N GLY A 511 -24.66 -7.43 7.31
CA GLY A 511 -25.73 -6.86 8.14
C GLY A 511 -25.99 -5.38 7.89
N ASP A 512 -26.50 -4.70 8.92
CA ASP A 512 -26.62 -3.24 8.96
C ASP A 512 -25.25 -2.55 9.14
N PRO A 513 -25.15 -1.22 8.88
CA PRO A 513 -23.96 -0.43 9.19
C PRO A 513 -23.52 -0.58 10.65
N ALA A 514 -22.26 -0.95 10.84
CA ALA A 514 -21.75 -1.37 12.16
C ALA A 514 -21.73 -0.21 13.17
N ARG A 515 -22.46 -0.33 14.28
CA ARG A 515 -22.53 0.72 15.31
C ARG A 515 -21.16 0.99 15.95
N LEU A 516 -20.59 2.15 15.64
CA LEU A 516 -19.29 2.60 16.16
C LEU A 516 -19.30 2.82 17.68
N ARG A 517 -18.13 2.72 18.32
CA ARG A 517 -17.96 3.04 19.74
C ARG A 517 -17.79 4.55 19.94
N THR A 518 -18.42 5.10 20.99
CA THR A 518 -18.21 6.50 21.39
C THR A 518 -17.16 6.59 22.50
N LYS A 519 -16.48 7.75 22.61
CA LYS A 519 -15.51 8.01 23.69
C LYS A 519 -16.12 7.75 25.07
N HIS A 520 -17.31 8.32 25.32
CA HIS A 520 -18.01 8.18 26.59
C HIS A 520 -18.40 6.73 26.91
N GLN A 521 -19.00 5.99 25.96
CA GLN A 521 -19.36 4.57 26.19
C GLN A 521 -18.14 3.69 26.49
N THR A 522 -17.01 3.92 25.81
CA THR A 522 -15.78 3.16 26.04
C THR A 522 -15.12 3.51 27.37
N LEU A 523 -14.95 4.81 27.68
CA LEU A 523 -14.29 5.24 28.91
C LEU A 523 -15.10 4.92 30.17
N GLN A 524 -16.44 5.09 30.13
CA GLN A 524 -17.30 4.75 31.27
C GLN A 524 -17.21 3.25 31.56
N ALA A 525 -17.36 2.39 30.55
CA ALA A 525 -17.27 0.95 30.74
C ALA A 525 -15.90 0.47 31.26
N ILE A 526 -14.81 1.16 30.91
CA ILE A 526 -13.47 0.90 31.44
C ILE A 526 -13.36 1.36 32.90
N LEU A 527 -13.83 2.57 33.21
CA LEU A 527 -13.84 3.12 34.57
C LEU A 527 -14.68 2.27 35.52
N ASP A 528 -15.89 1.88 35.11
CA ASP A 528 -16.76 0.96 35.83
C ASP A 528 -16.03 -0.35 36.17
N ALA A 529 -15.33 -0.93 35.19
CA ALA A 529 -14.60 -2.18 35.37
C ALA A 529 -13.33 -2.04 36.23
N MET A 530 -12.66 -0.89 36.21
CA MET A 530 -11.58 -0.55 37.15
C MET A 530 -12.13 -0.38 38.57
N ASN A 531 -13.36 0.08 38.72
CA ASN A 531 -14.13 0.11 39.96
C ASN A 531 -14.88 -1.22 40.25
N ASN A 532 -14.38 -2.34 39.73
CA ASN A 532 -14.93 -3.72 39.88
C ASN A 532 -16.29 -4.01 39.19
N HIS A 533 -17.00 -3.03 38.62
CA HIS A 533 -18.26 -3.20 37.89
C HIS A 533 -18.04 -3.72 36.44
N THR A 534 -17.42 -4.89 36.32
CA THR A 534 -16.87 -5.43 35.06
C THR A 534 -17.86 -5.74 33.92
N ALA A 535 -19.17 -5.63 34.13
CA ALA A 535 -20.20 -6.09 33.17
C ALA A 535 -20.16 -5.32 31.83
N GLY A 536 -20.15 -3.99 31.85
CA GLY A 536 -20.12 -3.16 30.63
C GLY A 536 -18.88 -3.42 29.78
N CYS A 537 -17.70 -3.48 30.42
CA CYS A 537 -16.43 -3.82 29.79
C CYS A 537 -16.44 -5.21 29.13
N LYS A 538 -16.97 -6.22 29.82
CA LYS A 538 -17.10 -7.59 29.28
C LYS A 538 -18.01 -7.64 28.06
N ASN A 539 -19.20 -7.06 28.13
CA ASN A 539 -20.19 -7.07 27.04
C ASN A 539 -19.62 -6.38 25.78
N LEU A 540 -19.05 -5.18 25.96
CA LEU A 540 -18.40 -4.41 24.89
C LEU A 540 -17.07 -5.03 24.41
N GLY A 541 -16.57 -6.09 25.04
CA GLY A 541 -15.35 -6.77 24.63
C GLY A 541 -14.08 -5.96 24.87
N LEU A 542 -14.05 -5.15 25.91
CA LEU A 542 -12.93 -4.26 26.26
C LEU A 542 -11.97 -4.92 27.28
N ARG A 543 -10.84 -4.27 27.52
CA ARG A 543 -9.84 -4.56 28.56
C ARG A 543 -9.95 -3.48 29.65
N PRO A 544 -9.89 -3.83 30.96
CA PRO A 544 -9.99 -2.85 32.05
C PRO A 544 -8.66 -2.12 32.28
N VAL A 545 -8.25 -1.29 31.31
CA VAL A 545 -7.05 -0.45 31.35
C VAL A 545 -7.38 0.91 30.79
N TRP A 546 -6.99 1.98 31.49
CA TRP A 546 -7.22 3.35 31.03
C TRP A 546 -6.40 3.63 29.75
N PRO A 547 -7.05 4.01 28.63
CA PRO A 547 -6.35 4.23 27.37
C PRO A 547 -5.52 5.52 27.41
N TYR A 548 -4.40 5.53 26.67
CA TYR A 548 -3.56 6.73 26.51
C TYR A 548 -4.37 7.94 25.97
N TRP A 549 -5.33 7.68 25.06
CA TRP A 549 -6.17 8.69 24.43
C TRP A 549 -7.38 9.14 25.27
N GLY A 550 -7.58 8.55 26.46
CA GLY A 550 -8.72 8.87 27.33
C GLY A 550 -8.76 10.36 27.68
N ASP A 551 -7.62 10.91 28.08
CA ASP A 551 -7.43 12.31 28.48
C ASP A 551 -7.28 13.30 27.32
N LEU A 552 -6.97 12.82 26.11
CA LEU A 552 -6.64 13.71 24.99
C LEU A 552 -7.87 14.46 24.45
N PRO A 553 -7.74 15.76 24.13
CA PRO A 553 -8.84 16.56 23.58
C PRO A 553 -9.23 16.05 22.19
N TYR A 554 -10.53 16.10 21.88
CA TYR A 554 -11.14 15.69 20.59
C TYR A 554 -10.91 14.22 20.13
N THR A 555 -10.04 13.46 20.78
CA THR A 555 -9.66 12.09 20.38
C THR A 555 -10.62 11.01 20.93
N ASN A 556 -11.11 10.13 20.04
CA ASN A 556 -11.84 8.90 20.37
C ASN A 556 -11.10 7.68 19.79
N GLY A 557 -10.71 6.70 20.62
CA GLY A 557 -9.93 5.53 20.17
C GLY A 557 -10.55 4.75 19.02
N ALA A 558 -11.88 4.75 18.88
CA ALA A 558 -12.56 4.09 17.77
C ALA A 558 -12.42 4.82 16.42
N GLN A 559 -12.21 6.15 16.44
CA GLN A 559 -11.98 6.94 15.24
C GLN A 559 -10.52 6.86 14.76
N LEU A 560 -9.58 6.57 15.67
CA LEU A 560 -8.17 6.37 15.34
C LEU A 560 -7.90 5.17 14.42
N VAL A 561 -8.80 4.18 14.38
CA VAL A 561 -8.65 2.91 13.66
C VAL A 561 -8.77 3.13 12.15
N VAL A 562 -7.65 3.42 11.49
CA VAL A 562 -7.60 3.59 10.03
C VAL A 562 -7.49 2.25 9.28
N PRO A 563 -7.92 2.18 8.00
CA PRO A 563 -7.69 1.01 7.17
C PRO A 563 -6.20 0.86 6.82
N ASP A 564 -5.60 -0.30 7.09
CA ASP A 564 -4.27 -0.66 6.59
C ASP A 564 -4.37 -1.61 5.39
N ILE A 565 -3.95 -1.12 4.23
CA ILE A 565 -3.79 -1.90 2.99
C ILE A 565 -2.98 -3.18 3.23
N LEU A 566 -1.86 -3.10 3.96
CA LEU A 566 -0.88 -4.19 3.93
C LEU A 566 -1.35 -5.42 4.70
N HIS A 567 -1.85 -5.26 5.92
CA HIS A 567 -2.27 -6.36 6.79
C HIS A 567 -3.76 -6.69 6.71
N GLN A 568 -4.59 -5.78 6.18
CA GLN A 568 -6.02 -6.05 6.01
C GLN A 568 -6.32 -6.53 4.58
N VAL A 569 -5.75 -5.92 3.54
CA VAL A 569 -5.88 -6.37 2.14
C VAL A 569 -4.81 -7.40 1.78
N HIS A 570 -3.56 -7.01 1.50
CA HIS A 570 -2.58 -7.90 0.83
C HIS A 570 -2.18 -9.14 1.64
N LYS A 571 -1.63 -8.95 2.84
CA LYS A 571 -1.24 -10.04 3.74
C LYS A 571 -2.48 -10.68 4.37
N GLY A 572 -3.54 -9.89 4.58
CA GLY A 572 -4.79 -10.30 5.22
C GLY A 572 -5.73 -11.07 4.29
N MET A 573 -6.68 -10.35 3.68
CA MET A 573 -7.75 -10.96 2.89
C MET A 573 -7.27 -11.63 1.60
N PHE A 574 -6.22 -11.12 0.94
CA PHE A 574 -5.64 -11.78 -0.23
C PHE A 574 -4.82 -13.01 0.17
N LYS A 575 -3.60 -12.82 0.71
CA LYS A 575 -2.63 -13.90 0.98
C LYS A 575 -3.14 -14.94 1.98
N SER A 576 -3.60 -14.54 3.16
CA SER A 576 -3.97 -15.49 4.23
C SER A 576 -5.33 -16.17 4.04
N HIS A 577 -6.14 -15.72 3.07
CA HIS A 577 -7.52 -16.20 2.89
C HIS A 577 -7.84 -16.51 1.42
N LEU A 578 -7.99 -15.50 0.56
CA LEU A 578 -8.45 -15.71 -0.82
C LEU A 578 -7.51 -16.58 -1.64
N TYR A 579 -6.19 -16.36 -1.51
CA TYR A 579 -5.17 -17.20 -2.14
C TYR A 579 -5.23 -18.65 -1.62
N GLU A 580 -5.26 -18.84 -0.29
CA GLU A 580 -5.25 -20.20 0.29
C GLU A 580 -6.54 -20.99 0.01
N TRP A 581 -7.69 -20.33 -0.06
CA TRP A 581 -8.94 -20.99 -0.49
C TRP A 581 -8.82 -21.53 -1.93
N TRP A 582 -8.22 -20.77 -2.85
CA TRP A 582 -7.98 -21.25 -4.22
C TRP A 582 -6.83 -22.26 -4.32
N ASN A 583 -5.80 -22.16 -3.47
CA ASN A 583 -4.73 -23.15 -3.33
C ASN A 583 -5.31 -24.53 -2.91
N TYR A 584 -6.29 -24.53 -2.01
CA TYR A 584 -7.08 -25.73 -1.66
C TYR A 584 -7.94 -26.22 -2.84
N LEU A 585 -8.72 -25.34 -3.48
CA LEU A 585 -9.67 -25.68 -4.54
C LEU A 585 -9.03 -26.18 -5.85
N LEU A 586 -7.87 -25.63 -6.23
CA LEU A 586 -7.13 -26.03 -7.43
C LEU A 586 -6.09 -27.12 -7.14
N GLY A 587 -5.58 -27.16 -5.91
CA GLY A 587 -4.39 -27.89 -5.56
C GLY A 587 -3.11 -27.13 -5.93
N LYS A 588 -2.18 -27.08 -4.98
CA LYS A 588 -0.87 -26.42 -5.06
C LYS A 588 -0.15 -26.57 -6.41
N ALA A 589 -0.10 -27.79 -6.95
CA ALA A 589 0.61 -28.08 -8.21
C ALA A 589 -0.07 -27.46 -9.46
N GLU A 590 -1.40 -27.37 -9.49
CA GLU A 590 -2.14 -26.75 -10.60
C GLU A 590 -1.98 -25.23 -10.57
N LEU A 591 -2.09 -24.61 -9.40
CA LEU A 591 -1.86 -23.17 -9.25
C LEU A 591 -0.43 -22.80 -9.68
N ASP A 592 0.56 -23.59 -9.27
CA ASP A 592 1.95 -23.46 -9.72
C ASP A 592 2.10 -23.58 -11.25
N ARG A 593 1.39 -24.53 -11.88
CA ARG A 593 1.41 -24.74 -13.34
C ARG A 593 0.82 -23.54 -14.07
N ARG A 594 -0.25 -22.92 -13.55
CA ARG A 594 -0.84 -21.69 -14.11
C ARG A 594 0.10 -20.50 -13.94
N MET A 595 0.70 -20.29 -12.76
CA MET A 595 1.71 -19.25 -12.51
C MET A 595 2.91 -19.35 -13.47
N LYS A 596 3.43 -20.57 -13.69
CA LYS A 596 4.54 -20.83 -14.64
C LYS A 596 4.16 -20.58 -16.10
N GLY A 597 2.87 -20.71 -16.43
CA GLY A 597 2.29 -20.47 -17.75
C GLY A 597 1.93 -19.02 -18.06
N LEU A 598 2.10 -18.09 -17.11
CA LEU A 598 1.94 -16.66 -17.36
C LEU A 598 2.98 -16.17 -18.38
N PRO A 599 2.59 -15.43 -19.43
CA PRO A 599 3.54 -14.65 -20.22
C PRO A 599 4.28 -13.65 -19.34
N ARG A 600 5.51 -13.31 -19.73
CA ARG A 600 6.22 -12.19 -19.11
C ARG A 600 5.55 -10.89 -19.52
N PHE A 601 5.53 -9.93 -18.60
CA PHE A 601 4.99 -8.59 -18.79
C PHE A 601 5.94 -7.57 -18.11
N HIS A 602 5.77 -6.27 -18.35
CA HIS A 602 6.56 -5.26 -17.63
C HIS A 602 5.88 -4.89 -16.29
N GLY A 603 6.64 -4.60 -15.24
CA GLY A 603 6.07 -4.34 -13.90
C GLY A 603 5.38 -5.54 -13.22
N LEU A 604 5.63 -6.79 -13.67
CA LEU A 604 5.15 -8.01 -13.03
C LEU A 604 6.26 -9.07 -12.96
N ARG A 605 6.63 -9.49 -11.75
CA ARG A 605 7.66 -10.52 -11.48
C ARG A 605 7.22 -11.89 -12.03
N TYR A 606 8.12 -12.57 -12.75
CA TYR A 606 7.83 -13.87 -13.37
C TYR A 606 8.27 -15.05 -12.49
N PHE A 607 7.29 -15.80 -11.97
CA PHE A 607 7.51 -16.93 -11.06
C PHE A 607 7.92 -18.23 -11.79
N ARG A 608 9.15 -18.28 -12.32
CA ARG A 608 9.70 -19.41 -13.10
C ARG A 608 9.60 -20.77 -12.40
N HIS A 609 9.69 -20.78 -11.07
CA HIS A 609 9.58 -21.99 -10.24
C HIS A 609 8.20 -22.14 -9.57
N GLY A 610 7.25 -21.27 -9.90
CA GLY A 610 5.96 -21.15 -9.23
C GLY A 610 6.05 -20.36 -7.93
N VAL A 611 4.95 -20.35 -7.19
CA VAL A 611 4.80 -19.64 -5.90
C VAL A 611 4.90 -20.62 -4.72
N SER A 612 4.76 -21.92 -4.99
CA SER A 612 4.79 -23.03 -4.05
C SER A 612 6.03 -23.16 -3.17
N GLY A 613 7.16 -22.58 -3.60
CA GLY A 613 8.43 -22.61 -2.88
C GLY A 613 8.67 -21.41 -1.96
N ILE A 614 7.83 -20.38 -2.02
CA ILE A 614 8.01 -19.15 -1.23
C ILE A 614 7.55 -19.43 0.21
N THR A 615 8.51 -19.70 1.10
CA THR A 615 8.26 -20.03 2.51
C THR A 615 7.93 -18.81 3.38
N GLN A 616 8.41 -17.62 2.97
CA GLN A 616 8.14 -16.34 3.64
C GLN A 616 7.84 -15.28 2.57
N TRP A 617 6.57 -15.12 2.19
CA TRP A 617 6.23 -14.10 1.18
C TRP A 617 6.37 -12.69 1.77
N THR A 618 7.09 -11.85 1.04
CA THR A 618 7.16 -10.38 1.22
C THR A 618 5.82 -9.70 0.86
N GLY A 619 5.72 -8.40 1.13
CA GLY A 619 4.59 -7.58 0.64
C GLY A 619 4.58 -7.49 -0.90
N SER A 620 5.73 -7.23 -1.52
CA SER A 620 5.89 -7.14 -2.98
C SER A 620 5.45 -8.41 -3.70
N GLU A 621 5.78 -9.58 -3.17
CA GLU A 621 5.36 -10.87 -3.74
C GLU A 621 3.84 -11.06 -3.70
N ALA A 622 3.19 -10.70 -2.59
CA ALA A 622 1.73 -10.73 -2.50
C ALA A 622 1.08 -9.81 -3.56
N LYS A 623 1.57 -8.57 -3.70
CA LYS A 623 1.09 -7.58 -4.70
C LYS A 623 1.15 -8.09 -6.15
N VAL A 624 2.27 -8.66 -6.58
CA VAL A 624 2.42 -9.16 -7.96
C VAL A 624 1.50 -10.36 -8.22
N ILE A 625 1.36 -11.25 -7.22
CA ILE A 625 0.49 -12.42 -7.35
C ILE A 625 -0.98 -11.98 -7.38
N GLU A 626 -1.37 -10.98 -6.57
CA GLU A 626 -2.69 -10.34 -6.60
C GLU A 626 -3.00 -9.73 -7.99
N ARG A 627 -2.09 -8.93 -8.55
CA ARG A 627 -2.16 -8.34 -9.92
C ARG A 627 -2.25 -9.37 -11.06
N THR A 628 -2.05 -10.66 -10.79
CA THR A 628 -2.19 -11.76 -11.78
C THR A 628 -3.28 -12.78 -11.42
N PHE A 629 -3.92 -12.65 -10.26
CA PHE A 629 -4.70 -13.73 -9.65
C PHE A 629 -6.02 -14.08 -10.35
N LEU A 630 -6.89 -13.08 -10.59
CA LEU A 630 -8.25 -13.34 -11.07
C LEU A 630 -8.28 -14.09 -12.43
N PRO A 631 -7.47 -13.74 -13.44
CA PRO A 631 -7.41 -14.49 -14.70
C PRO A 631 -7.02 -15.97 -14.55
N LEU A 632 -6.16 -16.30 -13.58
CA LEU A 632 -5.73 -17.68 -13.32
C LEU A 632 -6.88 -18.56 -12.81
N VAL A 633 -7.86 -17.99 -12.12
CA VAL A 633 -9.00 -18.71 -11.54
C VAL A 633 -10.31 -18.53 -12.33
N ALA A 634 -10.40 -17.55 -13.23
CA ALA A 634 -11.65 -17.14 -13.89
C ALA A 634 -12.39 -18.24 -14.69
N GLY A 635 -11.67 -19.26 -15.18
CA GLY A 635 -12.29 -20.40 -15.89
C GLY A 635 -12.98 -21.45 -15.00
N MET A 636 -12.93 -21.30 -13.68
CA MET A 636 -13.36 -22.34 -12.74
C MET A 636 -14.86 -22.34 -12.44
N LYS A 637 -15.36 -23.50 -11.98
CA LYS A 637 -16.71 -23.70 -11.46
C LYS A 637 -16.63 -24.10 -9.97
N PRO A 638 -17.63 -23.76 -9.13
CA PRO A 638 -18.82 -22.95 -9.45
C PRO A 638 -18.51 -21.47 -9.73
N ARG A 639 -19.24 -20.85 -10.66
CA ARG A 639 -19.03 -19.45 -11.09
C ARG A 639 -19.10 -18.42 -9.94
N GLY A 640 -19.85 -18.71 -8.88
CA GLY A 640 -19.96 -17.85 -7.69
C GLY A 640 -18.63 -17.69 -6.93
N LEU A 641 -17.71 -18.67 -6.99
CA LEU A 641 -16.35 -18.52 -6.45
C LEU A 641 -15.59 -17.43 -7.21
N VAL A 642 -15.66 -17.45 -8.54
CA VAL A 642 -15.02 -16.45 -9.41
C VAL A 642 -15.66 -15.07 -9.22
N LEU A 643 -16.98 -15.01 -9.05
CA LEU A 643 -17.70 -13.76 -8.76
C LEU A 643 -17.31 -13.15 -7.41
N ALA A 644 -17.27 -13.97 -6.33
CA ALA A 644 -16.78 -13.54 -5.02
C ALA A 644 -15.32 -13.04 -5.09
N THR A 645 -14.47 -13.78 -5.81
CA THR A 645 -13.06 -13.42 -6.01
C THR A 645 -12.93 -12.09 -6.76
N ARG A 646 -13.72 -11.89 -7.83
CA ARG A 646 -13.72 -10.62 -8.58
C ARG A 646 -14.11 -9.45 -7.71
N ALA A 647 -15.20 -9.57 -6.97
CA ALA A 647 -15.70 -8.47 -6.15
C ALA A 647 -14.68 -8.09 -5.06
N MET A 648 -14.09 -9.09 -4.39
CA MET A 648 -13.01 -8.88 -3.43
C MET A 648 -11.77 -8.22 -4.09
N MET A 649 -11.37 -8.66 -5.29
CA MET A 649 -10.28 -8.05 -6.07
C MET A 649 -10.57 -6.61 -6.53
N ASN A 650 -11.81 -6.29 -6.90
CA ASN A 650 -12.24 -4.93 -7.24
C ASN A 650 -12.15 -4.02 -6.02
N LEU A 651 -12.67 -4.47 -4.86
CA LEU A 651 -12.60 -3.74 -3.59
C LEU A 651 -11.15 -3.45 -3.21
N PHE A 652 -10.26 -4.44 -3.35
CA PHE A 652 -8.82 -4.26 -3.13
C PHE A 652 -8.23 -3.17 -4.03
N PHE A 653 -8.45 -3.25 -5.35
CA PHE A 653 -7.91 -2.26 -6.29
C PHE A 653 -8.50 -0.85 -6.10
N ARG A 654 -9.76 -0.76 -5.67
CA ARG A 654 -10.42 0.52 -5.37
C ARG A 654 -9.92 1.16 -4.07
N ALA A 655 -9.67 0.35 -3.03
CA ALA A 655 -9.09 0.83 -1.77
C ALA A 655 -7.68 1.44 -1.94
N HIS A 656 -6.94 1.00 -2.96
CA HIS A 656 -5.61 1.51 -3.34
C HIS A 656 -5.62 2.84 -4.09
N LEU A 657 -6.77 3.28 -4.61
CA LEU A 657 -6.80 4.52 -5.37
C LEU A 657 -6.40 5.69 -4.46
N PRO A 658 -5.41 6.51 -4.84
CA PRO A 658 -4.98 7.67 -4.05
C PRO A 658 -6.01 8.82 -4.08
N GLN A 659 -7.12 8.64 -4.80
CA GLN A 659 -8.27 9.53 -4.88
C GLN A 659 -9.52 8.66 -5.09
N ILE A 660 -10.53 8.82 -4.24
CA ILE A 660 -11.73 7.95 -4.21
C ILE A 660 -12.97 8.85 -4.17
N ASP A 661 -13.91 8.67 -5.10
CA ASP A 661 -15.16 9.44 -5.14
C ASP A 661 -16.35 8.71 -4.46
N GLU A 662 -17.48 9.38 -4.24
CA GLU A 662 -18.66 8.72 -3.66
C GLU A 662 -19.25 7.61 -4.56
N ASP A 663 -18.94 7.57 -5.86
CA ASP A 663 -19.36 6.49 -6.77
C ASP A 663 -18.44 5.26 -6.59
N ASP A 664 -17.13 5.46 -6.41
CA ASP A 664 -16.18 4.42 -5.97
C ASP A 664 -16.63 3.79 -4.67
N LEU A 665 -17.00 4.61 -3.67
CA LEU A 665 -17.40 4.10 -2.35
C LEU A 665 -18.65 3.22 -2.45
N ARG A 666 -19.66 3.62 -3.23
CA ARG A 666 -20.83 2.76 -3.50
C ARG A 666 -20.45 1.46 -4.22
N GLN A 667 -19.45 1.50 -5.10
CA GLN A 667 -18.93 0.29 -5.74
C GLN A 667 -18.14 -0.61 -4.77
N MET A 668 -17.38 -0.06 -3.81
CA MET A 668 -16.75 -0.84 -2.73
C MET A 668 -17.80 -1.55 -1.86
N ASP A 669 -18.85 -0.84 -1.45
CA ASP A 669 -19.96 -1.38 -0.67
C ASP A 669 -20.67 -2.52 -1.45
N SER A 670 -20.93 -2.30 -2.75
CA SER A 670 -21.53 -3.31 -3.64
C SER A 670 -20.62 -4.53 -3.89
N ASP A 671 -19.31 -4.34 -4.03
CA ASP A 671 -18.35 -5.44 -4.18
C ASP A 671 -18.28 -6.28 -2.88
N LEU A 672 -18.36 -5.64 -1.70
CA LEU A 672 -18.44 -6.34 -0.42
C LEU A 672 -19.74 -7.15 -0.28
N GLU A 673 -20.89 -6.60 -0.69
CA GLU A 673 -22.15 -7.34 -0.79
C GLU A 673 -22.02 -8.58 -1.69
N ILE A 674 -21.47 -8.42 -2.90
CA ILE A 674 -21.33 -9.51 -3.88
C ILE A 674 -20.44 -10.62 -3.31
N PHE A 675 -19.36 -10.27 -2.59
CA PHE A 675 -18.59 -11.26 -1.83
C PHE A 675 -19.43 -11.94 -0.75
N HIS A 676 -20.09 -11.19 0.15
CA HIS A 676 -20.88 -11.77 1.24
C HIS A 676 -22.04 -12.65 0.76
N ARG A 677 -22.63 -12.36 -0.40
CA ARG A 677 -23.68 -13.14 -1.07
C ARG A 677 -23.19 -14.46 -1.69
N ASN A 678 -21.88 -14.60 -1.92
CA ASN A 678 -21.27 -15.77 -2.59
C ASN A 678 -20.25 -16.54 -1.73
N LYS A 679 -19.71 -15.95 -0.66
CA LYS A 679 -18.60 -16.49 0.14
C LYS A 679 -18.84 -17.93 0.63
N ASP A 680 -20.07 -18.29 0.98
CA ASP A 680 -20.41 -19.60 1.54
C ASP A 680 -20.22 -20.75 0.55
N ILE A 681 -20.00 -20.45 -0.75
CA ILE A 681 -19.56 -21.44 -1.73
C ILE A 681 -18.14 -21.95 -1.39
N PHE A 682 -17.24 -21.11 -0.89
CA PHE A 682 -15.92 -21.56 -0.39
C PHE A 682 -16.06 -22.54 0.78
N GLN A 683 -17.04 -22.33 1.66
CA GLN A 683 -17.33 -23.22 2.78
C GLN A 683 -17.98 -24.53 2.30
N ARG A 684 -18.97 -24.46 1.40
CA ARG A 684 -19.59 -25.66 0.78
C ARG A 684 -18.60 -26.49 -0.04
N CYS A 685 -17.53 -25.89 -0.57
CA CYS A 685 -16.44 -26.58 -1.24
C CYS A 685 -15.26 -26.93 -0.31
N GLY A 686 -15.41 -26.86 1.01
CA GLY A 686 -14.40 -27.27 2.01
C GLY A 686 -13.22 -26.31 2.20
N ALA A 687 -13.04 -25.35 1.30
CA ALA A 687 -11.92 -24.42 1.29
C ALA A 687 -11.90 -23.46 2.50
N GLN A 688 -13.07 -23.06 2.99
CA GLN A 688 -13.21 -22.45 4.32
C GLN A 688 -13.83 -23.46 5.28
N SER A 689 -12.97 -24.18 6.00
CA SER A 689 -13.32 -25.22 6.99
C SER A 689 -12.81 -24.90 8.40
N SER A 690 -12.40 -23.65 8.68
CA SER A 690 -11.95 -23.23 10.01
C SER A 690 -13.05 -23.38 11.06
N SER A 691 -12.72 -23.91 12.24
CA SER A 691 -13.60 -24.00 13.41
C SER A 691 -14.12 -22.64 13.92
N PHE A 692 -13.42 -21.54 13.59
CA PHE A 692 -13.83 -20.17 13.88
C PHE A 692 -14.75 -19.57 12.80
N GLY A 693 -14.92 -20.25 11.66
CA GLY A 693 -15.76 -19.84 10.54
C GLY A 693 -15.41 -18.45 9.98
N TRP A 694 -16.40 -17.80 9.36
CA TRP A 694 -16.28 -16.40 8.92
C TRP A 694 -16.03 -15.42 10.07
N ASN A 695 -16.56 -15.73 11.25
CA ASN A 695 -16.44 -14.90 12.46
C ASN A 695 -14.99 -14.79 12.96
N GLY A 696 -14.16 -15.81 12.71
CA GLY A 696 -12.72 -15.76 12.96
C GLY A 696 -11.97 -14.71 12.13
N ILE A 697 -12.50 -14.32 10.96
CA ILE A 697 -11.80 -13.45 10.01
C ILE A 697 -11.99 -11.97 10.37
N SER A 698 -11.20 -11.46 11.31
CA SER A 698 -11.20 -10.04 11.71
C SER A 698 -11.02 -9.09 10.52
N LYS A 699 -10.19 -9.45 9.53
CA LYS A 699 -9.90 -8.63 8.36
C LYS A 699 -11.13 -8.45 7.43
N LEU A 700 -11.98 -9.46 7.29
CA LEU A 700 -13.23 -9.38 6.51
C LEU A 700 -14.20 -8.39 7.15
N HIS A 701 -14.30 -8.42 8.48
CA HIS A 701 -15.08 -7.42 9.22
C HIS A 701 -14.53 -6.01 9.03
N MET A 702 -13.20 -5.84 9.01
CA MET A 702 -12.61 -4.51 8.82
C MET A 702 -12.97 -3.86 7.49
N LEU A 703 -13.21 -4.65 6.42
CA LEU A 703 -13.68 -4.11 5.13
C LEU A 703 -15.00 -3.33 5.25
N ARG A 704 -15.88 -3.68 6.21
CA ARG A 704 -17.14 -2.94 6.49
C ARG A 704 -16.90 -1.50 6.97
N HIS A 705 -15.70 -1.18 7.44
CA HIS A 705 -15.35 0.16 7.92
C HIS A 705 -14.60 1.00 6.87
N PHE A 706 -14.17 0.42 5.74
CA PHE A 706 -13.35 1.15 4.75
C PHE A 706 -14.09 2.37 4.19
N THR A 707 -15.34 2.19 3.72
CA THR A 707 -16.10 3.28 3.10
C THR A 707 -16.62 4.32 4.10
N HIS A 708 -16.63 4.01 5.40
CA HIS A 708 -16.77 5.01 6.46
C HIS A 708 -15.46 5.79 6.65
N GLN A 709 -14.35 5.09 6.90
CA GLN A 709 -13.08 5.71 7.24
C GLN A 709 -12.47 6.51 6.08
N ILE A 710 -12.72 6.15 4.81
CA ILE A 710 -12.30 6.97 3.66
C ILE A 710 -13.02 8.33 3.66
N ARG A 711 -14.33 8.35 3.95
CA ARG A 711 -15.11 9.60 4.04
C ARG A 711 -14.64 10.48 5.20
N GLU A 712 -14.21 9.87 6.30
CA GLU A 712 -13.70 10.57 7.48
C GLU A 712 -12.26 11.07 7.29
N MET A 713 -11.36 10.26 6.72
CA MET A 713 -9.91 10.42 6.81
C MET A 713 -9.17 10.59 5.48
N GLY A 714 -9.84 10.51 4.32
CA GLY A 714 -9.16 10.48 3.02
C GLY A 714 -8.80 9.07 2.54
N ALA A 715 -8.10 8.94 1.41
CA ALA A 715 -7.82 7.65 0.80
C ALA A 715 -6.79 6.81 1.60
N THR A 716 -6.89 5.47 1.49
CA THR A 716 -6.23 4.56 2.44
C THR A 716 -4.73 4.38 2.23
N ASP A 717 -4.20 4.80 1.07
CA ASP A 717 -2.76 4.92 0.81
C ASP A 717 -2.07 5.88 1.78
N GLY A 718 -2.81 6.83 2.39
CA GLY A 718 -2.28 7.73 3.42
C GLY A 718 -1.96 7.06 4.78
N TYR A 719 -2.28 5.78 4.97
CA TYR A 719 -2.31 5.11 6.28
C TYR A 719 -1.69 3.70 6.32
N THR A 720 -0.94 3.30 5.30
CA THR A 720 -0.37 1.94 5.23
C THR A 720 0.83 1.71 6.17
N THR A 721 0.93 0.50 6.74
CA THR A 721 2.13 0.07 7.50
C THR A 721 3.35 -0.21 6.62
N GLU A 722 3.26 -0.10 5.27
CA GLU A 722 4.44 -0.25 4.40
C GLU A 722 5.52 0.79 4.71
N THR A 723 5.12 2.02 5.09
CA THR A 723 6.04 3.07 5.51
C THR A 723 6.80 2.65 6.78
N THR A 724 6.12 2.11 7.79
CA THR A 724 6.75 1.71 9.06
C THR A 724 7.56 0.41 8.94
N GLU A 725 7.13 -0.56 8.12
CA GLU A 725 7.95 -1.73 7.77
C GLU A 725 9.27 -1.36 7.09
N ARG A 726 9.27 -0.34 6.23
CA ARG A 726 10.50 0.23 5.65
C ARG A 726 11.35 0.94 6.71
N LEU A 727 10.73 1.76 7.57
CA LEU A 727 11.43 2.47 8.65
C LEU A 727 12.12 1.51 9.65
N HIS A 728 11.59 0.31 9.90
CA HIS A 728 12.27 -0.69 10.74
C HIS A 728 13.68 -1.07 10.30
N LYS A 729 14.00 -0.99 8.99
CA LYS A 729 15.38 -1.20 8.51
C LYS A 729 16.31 -0.13 9.07
N TYR A 730 15.91 1.13 8.93
CA TYR A 730 16.76 2.30 9.17
C TYR A 730 16.74 2.77 10.62
N LEU A 731 15.57 2.85 11.25
CA LEU A 731 15.39 3.46 12.58
C LEU A 731 15.41 2.45 13.74
N VAL A 732 15.52 1.14 13.47
CA VAL A 732 15.56 0.12 14.53
C VAL A 732 16.65 -0.92 14.27
N LYS A 733 16.57 -1.66 13.16
CA LYS A 733 17.44 -2.82 12.91
C LYS A 733 18.89 -2.41 12.62
N ASN A 734 19.12 -1.32 11.89
CA ASN A 734 20.45 -0.78 11.67
C ASN A 734 21.10 -0.24 12.97
N PRO A 735 20.49 0.70 13.72
CA PRO A 735 20.99 1.14 15.02
C PRO A 735 21.30 -0.02 15.97
N TYR A 736 20.39 -0.99 16.09
CA TYR A 736 20.59 -2.18 16.93
C TYR A 736 21.87 -2.96 16.57
N ARG A 737 22.11 -3.23 15.28
CA ARG A 737 23.32 -3.90 14.76
C ARG A 737 24.62 -3.14 15.06
N MET A 738 24.51 -1.85 15.37
CA MET A 738 25.63 -0.95 15.66
C MET A 738 25.76 -0.65 17.16
N THR A 739 24.94 -1.28 18.02
CA THR A 739 25.11 -1.28 19.49
C THR A 739 26.03 -2.40 19.95
N SER A 740 26.38 -2.38 21.24
CA SER A 740 27.01 -3.52 21.93
C SER A 740 26.16 -4.80 21.95
N GLY A 741 24.85 -4.69 21.73
CA GLY A 741 23.89 -5.78 21.93
C GLY A 741 23.74 -6.25 23.39
N ALA A 742 24.29 -5.51 24.36
CA ALA A 742 24.37 -5.89 25.78
C ALA A 742 23.19 -5.34 26.61
N GLN A 743 23.48 -4.61 27.70
CA GLN A 743 22.54 -3.71 28.39
C GLN A 743 22.40 -2.39 27.61
N ASP A 744 21.44 -1.56 28.01
CA ASP A 744 21.29 -0.14 27.61
C ASP A 744 21.24 0.09 26.08
N VAL A 745 20.74 -0.93 25.38
CA VAL A 745 20.67 -0.99 23.91
C VAL A 745 19.76 0.12 23.36
N THR A 746 18.63 0.42 24.01
CA THR A 746 17.72 1.48 23.58
C THR A 746 18.37 2.86 23.67
N GLU A 747 19.15 3.11 24.72
CA GLU A 747 19.92 4.34 24.91
C GLU A 747 21.01 4.49 23.83
N GLN A 748 21.80 3.43 23.62
CA GLN A 748 22.80 3.36 22.55
C GLN A 748 22.20 3.58 21.16
N MET A 749 20.95 3.15 20.93
CA MET A 749 20.22 3.38 19.68
C MET A 749 19.77 4.84 19.50
N VAL A 750 19.26 5.51 20.54
CA VAL A 750 18.78 6.90 20.40
C VAL A 750 19.92 7.91 20.25
N TYR A 751 21.02 7.81 21.02
CA TYR A 751 22.19 8.68 20.82
C TYR A 751 22.77 8.49 19.41
N ARG A 752 22.82 7.26 18.91
CA ARG A 752 23.33 6.99 17.56
C ARG A 752 22.43 7.60 16.48
N LEU A 753 21.11 7.49 16.61
CA LEU A 753 20.17 8.11 15.67
C LEU A 753 20.27 9.64 15.68
N GLN A 754 20.42 10.27 16.85
CA GLN A 754 20.57 11.71 16.96
C GLN A 754 21.89 12.21 16.35
N ARG A 755 23.00 11.46 16.50
CA ARG A 755 24.26 11.70 15.78
C ARG A 755 24.13 11.54 14.26
N GLU A 756 23.42 10.50 13.79
CA GLU A 756 23.19 10.26 12.36
C GLU A 756 22.30 11.36 11.72
N GLU A 757 21.33 11.91 12.45
CA GLU A 757 20.57 13.09 12.01
C GLU A 757 21.44 14.36 11.95
N GLY A 758 22.25 14.62 12.98
CA GLY A 758 23.17 15.75 13.02
C GLY A 758 24.21 15.72 11.89
N TRP A 759 24.73 14.54 11.56
CA TRP A 759 25.60 14.33 10.40
C TRP A 759 24.96 14.74 9.08
N ASP A 760 23.71 14.35 8.83
CA ASP A 760 23.01 14.68 7.58
C ASP A 760 22.69 16.17 7.47
N ILE A 761 22.30 16.83 8.57
CA ILE A 761 22.02 18.27 8.61
C ILE A 761 23.32 19.05 8.36
N ALA A 762 24.40 18.69 9.06
CA ALA A 762 25.72 19.26 8.87
C ALA A 762 26.24 19.09 7.44
N ARG A 763 26.16 17.86 6.88
CA ARG A 763 26.52 17.59 5.48
C ARG A 763 25.68 18.41 4.51
N SER A 764 24.35 18.43 4.67
CA SER A 764 23.42 19.20 3.82
C SER A 764 23.75 20.69 3.81
N ARG A 765 24.16 21.24 4.97
CA ARG A 765 24.65 22.62 5.07
C ARG A 765 25.94 22.83 4.27
N LEU A 766 26.97 22.00 4.47
CA LEU A 766 28.26 22.13 3.77
C LEU A 766 28.17 21.88 2.26
N GLU A 767 27.22 21.04 1.83
CA GLU A 767 26.87 20.83 0.41
C GLU A 767 26.09 21.99 -0.22
N ARG A 768 25.44 22.85 0.59
CA ARG A 768 24.83 24.12 0.14
C ARG A 768 25.82 25.28 0.14
N GLU A 769 26.67 25.36 1.16
CA GLU A 769 27.76 26.36 1.26
C GLU A 769 28.90 26.08 0.27
N GLY A 770 28.89 24.93 -0.41
CA GLY A 770 29.88 24.56 -1.45
C GLY A 770 31.23 24.06 -0.90
N VAL A 771 31.33 23.90 0.41
CA VAL A 771 32.54 23.45 1.13
C VAL A 771 32.88 22.00 0.77
N ILE A 772 31.87 21.13 0.68
CA ILE A 772 32.03 19.72 0.30
C ILE A 772 31.22 19.38 -0.96
N PRO A 773 31.72 18.48 -1.83
CA PRO A 773 31.00 18.10 -3.04
C PRO A 773 29.73 17.31 -2.69
N LYS A 774 28.63 17.61 -3.39
CA LYS A 774 27.38 16.85 -3.27
C LYS A 774 27.63 15.36 -3.48
N LEU A 775 27.27 14.55 -2.50
CA LEU A 775 27.50 13.11 -2.58
C LEU A 775 26.68 12.51 -3.73
N LYS A 776 27.33 11.76 -4.63
CA LYS A 776 26.59 10.92 -5.59
C LYS A 776 25.81 9.87 -4.79
N THR A 777 24.51 9.74 -5.05
CA THR A 777 23.53 9.06 -4.19
C THR A 777 23.91 7.62 -3.82
N SER A 778 24.69 6.93 -4.67
CA SER A 778 25.31 5.61 -4.44
C SER A 778 26.45 5.59 -3.38
N GLY A 779 26.45 6.55 -2.45
CA GLY A 779 27.60 6.91 -1.62
C GLY A 779 27.42 6.74 -0.11
N ARG A 780 26.19 6.70 0.42
CA ARG A 780 25.95 6.56 1.87
C ARG A 780 26.46 5.20 2.37
N VAL A 781 27.40 5.22 3.32
CA VAL A 781 27.83 4.00 4.02
C VAL A 781 26.66 3.51 4.86
N GLY A 782 26.25 2.25 4.67
CA GLY A 782 24.94 1.74 5.09
C GLY A 782 24.05 1.29 3.92
N ASP A 783 24.30 1.78 2.70
CA ASP A 783 23.72 1.26 1.46
C ASP A 783 24.56 0.09 0.87
N LYS A 784 25.82 -0.04 1.28
CA LYS A 784 26.73 -1.12 0.87
C LYS A 784 26.85 -2.20 1.95
N GLY A 785 25.88 -3.11 1.95
CA GLY A 785 25.90 -4.36 2.72
C GLY A 785 24.88 -5.34 2.14
N ASP A 786 25.37 -6.41 1.52
CA ASP A 786 24.62 -7.52 0.93
C ASP A 786 23.46 -7.12 -0.01
N PHE A 787 23.82 -6.67 -1.22
CA PHE A 787 22.88 -6.24 -2.28
C PHE A 787 22.65 -7.28 -3.40
N GLU A 788 23.09 -8.53 -3.24
CA GLU A 788 22.73 -9.64 -4.12
C GLU A 788 21.29 -10.11 -3.82
N ASP A 789 20.29 -9.34 -4.28
CA ASP A 789 18.92 -9.79 -4.67
C ASP A 789 17.92 -8.61 -4.93
N ILE A 790 18.34 -7.33 -4.83
CA ILE A 790 17.43 -6.16 -4.85
C ILE A 790 17.72 -5.17 -6.02
N GLU A 791 17.93 -5.69 -7.24
CA GLU A 791 17.89 -4.86 -8.48
C GLU A 791 16.50 -4.84 -9.16
N ASP A 792 15.52 -5.63 -8.68
CA ASP A 792 14.17 -5.74 -9.26
C ASP A 792 13.09 -4.86 -8.57
N ASP A 793 13.34 -4.26 -7.40
CA ASP A 793 12.34 -3.52 -6.58
C ASP A 793 12.17 -2.03 -6.99
N MET A 794 12.54 -1.66 -8.22
CA MET A 794 12.48 -0.29 -8.76
C MET A 794 11.38 -0.11 -9.82
N ASP A 795 10.11 -0.21 -9.39
CA ASP A 795 8.97 0.62 -9.85
C ASP A 795 7.64 0.05 -9.31
N ASP A 796 7.29 0.35 -8.05
CA ASP A 796 5.91 0.23 -7.57
C ASP A 796 5.55 1.42 -6.66
N PHE A 797 4.51 2.15 -7.05
CA PHE A 797 3.97 3.35 -6.39
C PHE A 797 4.92 4.56 -6.18
N GLN A 798 5.89 4.78 -7.08
CA GLN A 798 6.39 6.14 -7.28
C GLN A 798 5.39 6.95 -8.10
N VAL A 799 4.62 7.82 -7.43
CA VAL A 799 4.21 9.08 -8.06
C VAL A 799 5.52 9.82 -8.40
N PRO A 800 5.80 10.10 -9.69
CA PRO A 800 7.12 10.57 -10.11
C PRO A 800 7.57 11.81 -9.33
N PRO A 801 8.80 11.87 -8.78
CA PRO A 801 9.26 13.03 -8.01
C PRO A 801 9.27 14.35 -8.79
N HIS A 802 9.25 14.31 -10.13
CA HIS A 802 9.09 15.48 -10.98
C HIS A 802 7.62 15.92 -11.12
N PHE A 803 7.03 16.37 -10.01
CA PHE A 803 5.89 17.30 -10.06
C PHE A 803 6.38 18.77 -10.18
N SER A 804 7.43 18.97 -10.99
CA SER A 804 8.04 20.27 -11.22
C SER A 804 7.35 20.96 -12.39
N ILE A 805 6.28 21.73 -12.13
CA ILE A 805 5.80 22.77 -13.05
C ILE A 805 6.76 23.96 -12.94
N VAL A 806 8.01 23.73 -13.37
CA VAL A 806 8.94 24.79 -13.72
C VAL A 806 8.81 24.99 -15.22
N ASP A 807 7.68 25.59 -15.61
CA ASP A 807 7.66 26.33 -16.85
C ASP A 807 8.73 27.42 -16.71
N ARG A 808 9.79 27.28 -17.52
CA ARG A 808 10.76 28.37 -17.67
C ARG A 808 9.97 29.58 -18.16
N ALA A 809 10.10 30.70 -17.45
CA ALA A 809 9.45 31.97 -17.79
C ALA A 809 9.96 32.52 -19.14
N GLY A 810 9.51 31.92 -20.24
CA GLY A 810 9.53 32.51 -21.56
C GLY A 810 8.40 33.53 -21.63
N THR A 811 8.75 34.79 -21.80
CA THR A 811 7.78 35.89 -21.89
C THR A 811 6.95 35.77 -23.17
N GLY A 812 5.72 35.24 -23.09
CA GLY A 812 4.81 35.17 -24.23
C GLY A 812 3.43 34.58 -23.95
N GLY A 813 2.40 35.44 -23.91
CA GLY A 813 0.98 35.07 -24.09
C GLY A 813 0.19 34.65 -22.84
N ASP A 814 -0.82 35.44 -22.46
CA ASP A 814 -1.90 35.04 -21.53
C ASP A 814 -2.90 34.08 -22.24
N GLU A 815 -2.44 32.88 -22.64
CA GLU A 815 -3.35 31.82 -23.09
C GLU A 815 -4.08 31.20 -21.89
N ARG A 816 -5.12 31.90 -21.46
CA ARG A 816 -6.12 31.38 -20.52
C ARG A 816 -6.66 30.06 -21.04
N VAL A 817 -6.34 28.96 -20.37
CA VAL A 817 -6.90 27.64 -20.63
C VAL A 817 -8.39 27.65 -20.30
N LYS A 818 -9.19 28.08 -21.29
CA LYS A 818 -10.65 28.00 -21.27
C LYS A 818 -11.02 26.52 -21.24
N VAL A 819 -11.45 26.05 -20.07
CA VAL A 819 -12.14 24.76 -19.93
C VAL A 819 -13.38 24.83 -20.82
N LYS A 820 -13.32 24.19 -21.99
CA LYS A 820 -14.47 24.10 -22.90
C LYS A 820 -15.51 23.17 -22.30
N GLU A 821 -16.78 23.54 -22.47
CA GLU A 821 -17.91 22.81 -21.92
C GLU A 821 -18.20 21.50 -22.66
N ASN A 822 -18.63 20.50 -21.90
CA ASN A 822 -19.60 19.45 -22.27
C ASN A 822 -19.40 18.66 -23.58
N VAL A 823 -18.61 17.57 -23.49
CA VAL A 823 -18.96 16.27 -24.10
C VAL A 823 -18.57 15.16 -23.11
N GLU A 824 -19.33 14.06 -23.07
CA GLU A 824 -19.04 12.84 -22.30
C GLU A 824 -17.72 12.18 -22.75
N HIS A 825 -16.57 12.69 -22.30
CA HIS A 825 -15.27 12.31 -22.86
C HIS A 825 -14.78 10.94 -22.35
N ILE A 826 -15.21 9.86 -23.01
CA ILE A 826 -14.70 8.51 -22.78
C ILE A 826 -13.19 8.47 -23.05
N THR A 827 -12.40 8.47 -21.99
CA THR A 827 -10.93 8.46 -22.05
C THR A 827 -10.41 7.24 -22.80
N GLN A 828 -9.43 7.47 -23.67
CA GLN A 828 -8.75 6.45 -24.48
C GLN A 828 -7.23 6.61 -24.33
N PRO A 829 -6.45 5.51 -24.27
CA PRO A 829 -5.01 5.57 -24.17
C PRO A 829 -4.39 6.16 -25.45
N SER A 830 -3.72 7.30 -25.30
CA SER A 830 -2.99 8.01 -26.36
C SER A 830 -1.57 8.32 -25.89
N PRO A 831 -0.68 7.31 -25.85
CA PRO A 831 0.67 7.46 -25.31
C PRO A 831 1.59 8.21 -26.28
N ARG A 832 2.62 8.84 -25.71
CA ARG A 832 3.80 9.26 -26.47
C ARG A 832 4.71 8.06 -26.68
N LEU A 833 4.80 7.58 -27.92
CA LEU A 833 5.78 6.57 -28.33
C LEU A 833 7.20 7.14 -28.22
N VAL A 834 8.11 6.40 -27.58
CA VAL A 834 9.53 6.78 -27.44
C VAL A 834 10.43 5.60 -27.78
N LEU A 835 11.38 5.84 -28.68
CA LEU A 835 12.44 4.92 -29.08
C LEU A 835 13.81 5.52 -28.80
N ALA A 836 14.84 4.68 -28.77
CA ALA A 836 16.23 5.15 -28.76
C ALA A 836 16.56 5.86 -30.09
N LYS A 837 17.35 6.95 -30.04
CA LYS A 837 17.74 7.75 -31.23
C LYS A 837 18.40 6.96 -32.36
N ARG A 838 18.95 5.78 -32.05
CA ARG A 838 19.44 4.78 -33.00
C ARG A 838 18.78 3.43 -32.71
N PRO A 839 18.59 2.57 -33.74
CA PRO A 839 18.23 1.18 -33.57
C PRO A 839 19.15 0.44 -32.58
N THR A 840 18.65 -0.65 -31.97
CA THR A 840 19.48 -1.50 -31.11
C THR A 840 20.45 -2.36 -31.93
N THR A 841 20.05 -2.71 -33.15
CA THR A 841 20.92 -3.30 -34.17
C THR A 841 20.67 -2.59 -35.49
N GLU A 842 21.72 -2.03 -36.09
CA GLU A 842 21.68 -1.39 -37.41
C GLU A 842 22.15 -2.37 -38.50
N GLY A 843 21.70 -2.21 -39.74
CA GLY A 843 22.19 -2.99 -40.88
C GLY A 843 21.65 -4.43 -41.00
N CYS A 844 20.58 -4.78 -40.28
CA CYS A 844 19.99 -6.12 -40.33
C CYS A 844 19.27 -6.38 -41.66
N ARG A 845 19.68 -7.40 -42.43
CA ARG A 845 18.92 -7.84 -43.62
C ARG A 845 17.50 -8.24 -43.24
N ILE A 846 16.49 -7.89 -44.03
CA ILE A 846 15.07 -8.21 -43.74
C ILE A 846 14.89 -9.73 -43.54
N THR A 847 15.54 -10.56 -44.35
CA THR A 847 15.57 -12.04 -44.18
C THR A 847 16.10 -12.50 -42.82
N ASN A 848 17.10 -11.81 -42.28
CA ASN A 848 17.69 -12.16 -41.00
C ASN A 848 16.75 -11.74 -39.86
N VAL A 849 16.14 -10.55 -39.95
CA VAL A 849 15.12 -10.11 -38.98
C VAL A 849 13.92 -11.07 -38.97
N ALA A 850 13.45 -11.51 -40.13
CA ALA A 850 12.36 -12.50 -40.25
C ALA A 850 12.68 -13.80 -39.49
N ASN A 851 13.91 -14.30 -39.59
CA ASN A 851 14.35 -15.51 -38.91
C ASN A 851 14.60 -15.26 -37.41
N ASP A 852 15.48 -14.31 -37.07
CA ASP A 852 15.94 -14.04 -35.71
C ASP A 852 14.78 -13.64 -34.77
N HIS A 853 13.84 -12.83 -35.26
CA HIS A 853 12.67 -12.37 -34.49
C HIS A 853 11.47 -13.35 -34.56
N ASN A 854 11.60 -14.49 -35.26
CA ASN A 854 10.49 -15.40 -35.57
C ASN A 854 9.27 -14.62 -36.11
N ALA A 855 9.52 -13.88 -37.19
CA ALA A 855 8.58 -13.04 -37.93
C ALA A 855 8.40 -13.57 -39.37
N PRO A 856 7.85 -14.79 -39.56
CA PRO A 856 7.65 -15.38 -40.88
C PRO A 856 6.65 -14.55 -41.70
N GLY A 857 7.00 -14.18 -42.93
CA GLY A 857 6.19 -13.27 -43.78
C GLY A 857 6.51 -11.78 -43.64
N LEU A 858 7.58 -11.41 -42.93
CA LEU A 858 7.99 -10.01 -42.73
C LEU A 858 8.20 -9.25 -44.05
N TRP A 859 8.80 -9.87 -45.06
CA TRP A 859 9.03 -9.23 -46.36
C TRP A 859 7.72 -8.96 -47.10
N GLU A 860 6.85 -9.96 -47.16
CA GLU A 860 5.53 -9.89 -47.80
C GLU A 860 4.64 -8.83 -47.14
N ALA A 861 4.69 -8.72 -45.81
CA ALA A 861 3.96 -7.72 -45.04
C ALA A 861 4.53 -6.31 -45.18
N ILE A 862 5.87 -6.15 -45.25
CA ILE A 862 6.50 -4.85 -45.61
C ILE A 862 6.04 -4.44 -47.01
N ARG A 863 6.15 -5.34 -48.00
CA ARG A 863 5.75 -5.07 -49.39
C ARG A 863 4.26 -4.68 -49.48
N SER A 864 3.39 -5.41 -48.78
CA SER A 864 1.95 -5.12 -48.71
C SER A 864 1.67 -3.73 -48.09
N TYR A 865 2.33 -3.41 -46.98
CA TYR A 865 2.19 -2.11 -46.32
C TYR A 865 2.66 -0.95 -47.20
N ILE A 866 3.85 -1.06 -47.82
CA ILE A 866 4.38 -0.01 -48.70
C ILE A 866 3.50 0.18 -49.93
N ASN A 867 2.93 -0.89 -50.49
CA ASN A 867 1.97 -0.81 -51.61
C ASN A 867 0.66 -0.06 -51.23
N THR A 868 0.37 0.15 -49.94
CA THR A 868 -0.78 0.99 -49.51
C THR A 868 -0.43 2.47 -49.35
N ILE A 869 0.86 2.83 -49.49
CA ILE A 869 1.37 4.20 -49.40
C ILE A 869 1.86 4.66 -50.77
N ASP A 870 2.78 3.88 -51.37
CA ASP A 870 3.41 4.15 -52.66
C ASP A 870 3.68 2.81 -53.41
N PRO A 871 2.88 2.50 -54.44
CA PRO A 871 3.11 1.35 -55.31
C PRO A 871 4.45 1.39 -56.07
N ASP A 872 4.95 2.57 -56.46
CA ASP A 872 6.18 2.70 -57.25
C ASP A 872 7.42 2.48 -56.38
N LEU A 873 7.40 2.94 -55.12
CA LEU A 873 8.40 2.60 -54.10
C LEU A 873 8.43 1.09 -53.81
N THR A 874 7.32 0.37 -54.00
CA THR A 874 7.24 -1.07 -53.76
C THR A 874 8.12 -1.88 -54.72
N PHE A 875 8.28 -1.42 -55.97
CA PHE A 875 9.20 -2.05 -56.94
C PHE A 875 10.68 -1.78 -56.67
N GLN A 876 10.99 -0.72 -55.90
CA GLN A 876 12.37 -0.36 -55.54
C GLN A 876 12.90 -1.19 -54.35
N LEU A 877 12.02 -1.87 -53.62
CA LEU A 877 12.35 -2.66 -52.44
C LEU A 877 12.84 -4.08 -52.78
N SER A 878 13.70 -4.64 -51.93
CA SER A 878 14.18 -6.02 -52.05
C SER A 878 14.31 -6.69 -50.67
N PRO A 879 14.05 -8.01 -50.54
CA PRO A 879 14.25 -8.74 -49.28
C PRO A 879 15.72 -8.77 -48.82
N SER A 880 16.68 -8.48 -49.71
CA SER A 880 18.10 -8.35 -49.35
C SER A 880 18.47 -7.03 -48.67
N MET A 881 17.56 -6.05 -48.65
CA MET A 881 17.79 -4.74 -48.02
C MET A 881 18.00 -4.83 -46.51
N THR A 882 18.66 -3.82 -45.95
CA THR A 882 18.97 -3.73 -44.54
C THR A 882 18.10 -2.68 -43.82
N ILE A 883 17.51 -3.09 -42.70
CA ILE A 883 16.68 -2.27 -41.81
C ILE A 883 17.36 -2.11 -40.45
N GLY A 884 16.99 -1.06 -39.73
CA GLY A 884 17.39 -0.86 -38.33
C GLY A 884 16.32 -1.40 -37.40
N VAL A 885 16.68 -2.24 -36.42
CA VAL A 885 15.73 -2.89 -35.50
C VAL A 885 15.95 -2.42 -34.05
N TRP A 886 14.87 -2.09 -33.36
CA TRP A 886 14.86 -1.79 -31.93
C TRP A 886 14.43 -3.01 -31.11
N SER A 887 15.14 -3.22 -30.00
CA SER A 887 14.82 -4.26 -29.01
C SER A 887 13.58 -3.96 -28.17
N TYR A 888 13.18 -2.69 -28.05
CA TYR A 888 11.96 -2.27 -27.36
C TYR A 888 11.55 -0.85 -27.76
N ALA A 889 10.27 -0.54 -27.56
CA ALA A 889 9.74 0.83 -27.46
C ALA A 889 9.24 1.12 -26.03
N LYS A 890 9.15 2.40 -25.68
CA LYS A 890 8.37 2.86 -24.52
C LYS A 890 7.08 3.53 -24.99
N LEU A 891 5.99 3.30 -24.27
CA LEU A 891 4.75 4.08 -24.39
C LEU A 891 4.61 4.90 -23.10
N ILE A 892 4.70 6.23 -23.19
CA ILE A 892 4.56 7.11 -22.02
C ILE A 892 3.15 7.67 -22.01
N HIS A 893 2.38 7.29 -21.00
CA HIS A 893 1.00 7.71 -20.80
C HIS A 893 0.95 8.86 -19.79
N ASN A 894 0.30 9.96 -20.15
CA ASN A 894 -0.06 10.99 -19.20
C ASN A 894 -1.04 10.42 -18.14
N PRO A 895 -1.11 11.02 -16.93
CA PRO A 895 -2.10 10.63 -15.93
C PRO A 895 -3.53 10.67 -16.46
N LEU A 896 -4.39 9.77 -15.96
CA LEU A 896 -5.79 9.68 -16.40
C LEU A 896 -6.54 10.98 -16.03
N PRO A 897 -7.29 11.62 -16.96
CA PRO A 897 -7.96 12.90 -16.68
C PRO A 897 -8.97 12.83 -15.51
N PHE A 898 -9.56 11.66 -15.30
CA PHE A 898 -10.52 11.36 -14.22
C PHE A 898 -9.86 10.69 -12.99
N ALA A 899 -8.56 10.39 -13.03
CA ALA A 899 -7.82 9.72 -11.95
C ALA A 899 -6.32 10.10 -11.96
N PRO A 900 -5.99 11.41 -11.90
CA PRO A 900 -4.62 11.90 -12.14
C PRO A 900 -3.65 11.48 -11.03
N LEU A 901 -4.13 11.26 -9.80
CA LEU A 901 -3.27 10.82 -8.70
C LEU A 901 -2.80 9.37 -8.84
N VAL A 902 -3.44 8.55 -9.69
CA VAL A 902 -2.92 7.22 -10.09
C VAL A 902 -1.60 7.35 -10.87
N GLY A 903 -1.31 8.54 -11.39
CA GLY A 903 -0.04 8.87 -12.03
C GLY A 903 0.05 8.44 -13.50
N SER A 904 1.23 8.67 -14.08
CA SER A 904 1.60 8.29 -15.43
C SER A 904 2.02 6.81 -15.50
N LEU A 905 1.60 6.09 -16.54
CA LEU A 905 2.11 4.75 -16.86
C LEU A 905 3.25 4.85 -17.90
N THR A 906 4.32 4.09 -17.73
CA THR A 906 5.32 3.85 -18.78
C THR A 906 5.36 2.38 -19.12
N ASP A 907 4.71 1.99 -20.22
CA ASP A 907 4.80 0.62 -20.72
C ASP A 907 6.10 0.43 -21.52
N PHE A 908 6.66 -0.78 -21.45
CA PHE A 908 7.75 -1.23 -22.31
C PHE A 908 7.23 -2.32 -23.24
N VAL A 909 7.35 -2.09 -24.55
CA VAL A 909 6.97 -3.04 -25.60
C VAL A 909 8.25 -3.65 -26.17
N ARG A 910 8.63 -4.84 -25.69
CA ARG A 910 9.87 -5.53 -26.07
C ARG A 910 9.64 -6.45 -27.27
N ALA A 911 10.62 -6.42 -28.17
CA ALA A 911 10.68 -7.21 -29.40
C ALA A 911 12.08 -7.87 -29.48
N LEU A 912 12.34 -8.78 -28.55
CA LEU A 912 13.66 -9.34 -28.26
C LEU A 912 13.81 -10.76 -28.84
N PRO A 913 14.73 -10.99 -29.79
CA PRO A 913 15.09 -12.34 -30.22
C PRO A 913 15.87 -13.07 -29.12
N SER A 914 15.88 -14.39 -29.16
CA SER A 914 16.76 -15.17 -28.29
C SER A 914 18.23 -14.99 -28.70
N LYS A 915 19.17 -15.32 -27.82
CA LYS A 915 20.60 -15.09 -28.06
C LYS A 915 21.44 -16.25 -27.57
N ALA A 916 22.08 -16.99 -28.47
CA ALA A 916 22.98 -18.10 -28.11
C ALA A 916 24.28 -17.64 -27.42
N LYS A 917 24.85 -18.48 -26.55
CA LYS A 917 26.26 -18.40 -26.11
C LYS A 917 27.16 -19.08 -27.16
N LYS A 918 28.47 -18.80 -27.12
CA LYS A 918 29.52 -19.47 -27.94
C LYS A 918 29.64 -21.01 -27.79
N ARG A 919 28.70 -21.68 -27.10
CA ARG A 919 28.61 -23.14 -26.88
C ARG A 919 27.17 -23.65 -26.96
N GLY A 920 26.37 -23.12 -27.89
CA GLY A 920 25.02 -23.63 -28.24
C GLY A 920 23.89 -23.39 -27.24
N LYS A 921 24.16 -23.35 -25.92
CA LYS A 921 23.14 -22.99 -24.92
C LYS A 921 22.72 -21.52 -25.06
N GLU A 922 21.43 -21.23 -24.95
CA GLU A 922 20.93 -19.86 -24.92
C GLU A 922 21.51 -19.05 -23.74
N SER A 923 21.73 -17.76 -23.98
CA SER A 923 22.10 -16.76 -22.96
C SER A 923 20.89 -15.96 -22.48
N ARG A 924 19.90 -15.80 -23.36
CA ARG A 924 18.64 -15.08 -23.14
C ARG A 924 17.58 -15.71 -24.04
N GLU A 925 16.46 -16.10 -23.45
CA GLU A 925 15.26 -16.55 -24.15
C GLU A 925 14.64 -15.39 -24.96
N ALA A 926 13.81 -15.68 -25.97
CA ALA A 926 13.09 -14.65 -26.71
C ALA A 926 11.99 -13.98 -25.85
N HIS A 927 11.62 -12.75 -26.17
CA HIS A 927 10.61 -11.98 -25.42
C HIS A 927 9.89 -10.99 -26.34
N TYR A 928 8.61 -11.25 -26.58
CA TYR A 928 7.75 -10.48 -27.48
C TYR A 928 6.46 -10.13 -26.74
N ASP A 929 6.33 -8.87 -26.32
CA ASP A 929 5.18 -8.39 -25.53
C ASP A 929 3.89 -8.31 -26.36
N THR A 930 2.76 -8.34 -25.66
CA THR A 930 1.42 -8.13 -26.23
C THR A 930 0.92 -6.71 -25.96
N VAL A 931 0.23 -6.13 -26.93
CA VAL A 931 -0.20 -4.72 -26.97
C VAL A 931 -1.62 -4.55 -27.49
N LEU A 932 -2.29 -3.49 -27.07
CA LEU A 932 -3.51 -2.98 -27.72
C LEU A 932 -3.14 -2.14 -28.94
N VAL A 933 -3.63 -2.53 -30.11
CA VAL A 933 -3.50 -1.78 -31.37
C VAL A 933 -4.85 -1.19 -31.74
N GLU A 934 -4.87 0.08 -32.14
CA GLU A 934 -6.08 0.73 -32.64
C GLU A 934 -6.46 0.18 -34.02
N VAL A 935 -7.70 -0.30 -34.14
CA VAL A 935 -8.23 -0.92 -35.37
C VAL A 935 -9.60 -0.39 -35.80
N ASN A 936 -10.33 0.32 -34.93
CA ASN A 936 -11.59 0.95 -35.28
C ASN A 936 -11.77 2.27 -34.53
N SER A 937 -11.55 3.38 -35.23
CA SER A 937 -11.65 4.74 -34.68
C SER A 937 -13.06 5.11 -34.19
N THR A 938 -14.11 4.49 -34.76
CA THR A 938 -15.53 4.75 -34.41
C THR A 938 -16.04 3.95 -33.21
N ARG A 939 -15.25 2.99 -32.71
CA ARG A 939 -15.57 2.23 -31.49
C ARG A 939 -14.93 2.86 -30.26
N GLN A 940 -15.50 2.56 -29.11
CA GLN A 940 -15.08 3.03 -27.79
C GLN A 940 -14.76 1.84 -26.87
N GLY A 941 -14.22 2.15 -25.69
CA GLY A 941 -13.73 1.16 -24.71
C GLY A 941 -12.77 0.14 -25.31
N ILE A 942 -12.84 -1.10 -24.81
CA ILE A 942 -11.97 -2.20 -25.26
C ILE A 942 -12.17 -2.55 -26.75
N TYR A 943 -13.37 -2.32 -27.30
CA TYR A 943 -13.74 -2.65 -28.68
C TYR A 943 -13.16 -1.72 -29.76
N LYS A 944 -12.52 -0.61 -29.36
CA LYS A 944 -11.67 0.22 -30.22
C LYS A 944 -10.38 -0.51 -30.66
N TYR A 945 -9.98 -1.52 -29.90
CA TYR A 945 -8.69 -2.19 -30.00
C TYR A 945 -8.81 -3.67 -30.41
N ARG A 946 -7.68 -4.20 -30.89
CA ARG A 946 -7.39 -5.64 -30.87
C ARG A 946 -6.04 -5.85 -30.19
N ALA A 947 -5.89 -6.98 -29.50
CA ALA A 947 -4.58 -7.39 -29.05
C ALA A 947 -3.71 -7.84 -30.24
N ALA A 948 -2.43 -7.54 -30.19
CA ALA A 948 -1.41 -8.07 -31.09
C ALA A 948 -0.13 -8.36 -30.31
N ARG A 949 0.73 -9.24 -30.85
CA ARG A 949 2.07 -9.53 -30.32
C ARG A 949 3.12 -8.91 -31.22
N VAL A 950 4.04 -8.13 -30.65
CA VAL A 950 5.07 -7.43 -31.43
C VAL A 950 6.32 -8.30 -31.56
N ARG A 951 6.63 -8.77 -32.78
CA ARG A 951 7.84 -9.59 -33.04
C ARG A 951 9.06 -8.71 -33.35
N ALA A 952 8.88 -7.64 -34.13
CA ALA A 952 9.95 -6.72 -34.50
C ALA A 952 9.45 -5.26 -34.52
N ILE A 953 10.33 -4.31 -34.16
CA ILE A 953 10.09 -2.86 -34.26
C ILE A 953 11.26 -2.29 -35.06
N PHE A 954 11.00 -1.63 -36.19
CA PHE A 954 12.05 -1.31 -37.16
C PHE A 954 11.82 0.01 -37.90
N LEU A 955 12.89 0.54 -38.51
CA LEU A 955 12.84 1.69 -39.41
C LEU A 955 13.19 1.26 -40.83
N MET A 956 12.48 1.82 -41.80
CA MET A 956 12.73 1.58 -43.23
C MET A 956 14.11 2.11 -43.68
N PRO A 957 14.68 1.56 -44.78
CA PRO A 957 15.95 2.02 -45.34
C PRO A 957 15.87 3.47 -45.81
N ALA A 958 17.01 4.15 -45.91
CA ALA A 958 17.07 5.60 -46.14
C ALA A 958 16.31 6.09 -47.38
N CYS A 959 16.23 5.29 -48.45
CA CYS A 959 15.46 5.58 -49.66
C CYS A 959 13.94 5.75 -49.39
N CYS A 960 13.37 5.00 -48.45
CA CYS A 960 11.95 5.00 -48.14
C CYS A 960 11.54 6.00 -47.05
N ARG A 961 12.50 6.69 -46.40
CA ARG A 961 12.23 7.51 -45.20
C ARG A 961 11.49 8.82 -45.44
N LYS A 962 11.29 9.22 -46.70
CA LYS A 962 10.43 10.35 -47.03
C LYS A 962 8.95 9.96 -46.89
N GLU A 963 8.55 8.90 -47.59
CA GLU A 963 7.15 8.43 -47.59
C GLU A 963 6.80 7.63 -46.33
N VAL A 964 7.79 6.98 -45.70
CA VAL A 964 7.65 6.29 -44.41
C VAL A 964 8.65 6.83 -43.39
N PRO A 965 8.39 8.01 -42.80
CA PRO A 965 9.26 8.63 -41.82
C PRO A 965 9.12 8.02 -40.42
N GLU A 966 7.99 7.35 -40.12
CA GLU A 966 7.73 6.79 -38.79
C GLU A 966 8.26 5.35 -38.61
N PRO A 967 8.56 4.93 -37.37
CA PRO A 967 8.89 3.53 -37.05
C PRO A 967 7.71 2.60 -37.33
N LEU A 968 8.00 1.40 -37.82
CA LEU A 968 7.02 0.35 -38.06
C LEU A 968 7.16 -0.78 -37.03
N ALA A 969 6.07 -1.52 -36.83
CA ALA A 969 6.04 -2.73 -36.04
C ALA A 969 5.50 -3.90 -36.86
N TYR A 970 6.18 -5.05 -36.80
CA TYR A 970 5.65 -6.33 -37.30
C TYR A 970 4.88 -7.00 -36.17
N VAL A 971 3.59 -7.23 -36.40
CA VAL A 971 2.67 -7.74 -35.39
C VAL A 971 1.99 -9.03 -35.83
N GLU A 972 1.70 -9.87 -34.85
CA GLU A 972 0.94 -11.11 -34.96
C GLU A 972 -0.40 -10.91 -34.23
N TRP A 973 -1.52 -11.08 -34.93
CA TRP A 973 -2.83 -10.68 -34.43
C TRP A 973 -3.49 -11.71 -33.51
N PHE A 974 -4.19 -11.21 -32.50
CA PHE A 974 -5.27 -11.91 -31.82
C PHE A 974 -6.62 -11.41 -32.37
N GLY A 975 -7.67 -12.22 -32.22
CA GLY A 975 -9.04 -11.91 -32.63
C GLY A 975 -9.64 -10.65 -32.00
N ARG A 976 -10.94 -10.43 -32.22
CA ARG A 976 -11.69 -9.39 -31.50
C ARG A 976 -11.93 -9.84 -30.06
N PHE A 977 -11.93 -8.89 -29.13
CA PHE A 977 -12.30 -9.16 -27.74
C PHE A 977 -13.76 -9.59 -27.61
N SER A 978 -14.01 -10.53 -26.69
CA SER A 978 -15.34 -11.07 -26.39
C SER A 978 -16.26 -10.05 -25.71
N PRO A 979 -17.59 -10.09 -25.93
CA PRO A 979 -18.56 -9.38 -25.10
C PRO A 979 -18.56 -9.90 -23.64
N LEU A 980 -18.72 -9.00 -22.66
CA LEU A 980 -18.89 -9.36 -21.25
C LEU A 980 -20.30 -9.87 -20.96
N LEU A 981 -20.57 -11.14 -21.31
CA LEU A 981 -21.90 -11.73 -21.18
C LEU A 981 -22.37 -11.97 -19.73
N ARG A 982 -21.46 -12.06 -18.74
CA ARG A 982 -21.78 -12.34 -17.33
C ARG A 982 -20.75 -11.70 -16.36
N PRO A 983 -21.17 -11.22 -15.18
CA PRO A 983 -20.27 -10.69 -14.14
C PRO A 983 -19.20 -11.68 -13.60
N SER A 984 -19.29 -12.97 -13.91
CA SER A 984 -18.27 -13.98 -13.55
C SER A 984 -17.22 -14.21 -14.66
N GLU A 985 -17.43 -13.70 -15.87
CA GLU A 985 -16.59 -13.97 -17.04
C GLU A 985 -15.69 -12.75 -17.35
N LEU A 986 -14.45 -13.00 -17.77
CA LEU A 986 -13.49 -11.93 -18.13
C LEU A 986 -13.47 -11.77 -19.65
N VAL A 987 -13.16 -10.56 -20.12
CA VAL A 987 -12.85 -10.30 -21.53
C VAL A 987 -11.74 -11.25 -21.99
N TYR A 988 -11.92 -11.90 -23.13
CA TYR A 988 -10.95 -12.81 -23.72
C TYR A 988 -10.78 -12.60 -25.23
N THR A 989 -9.71 -13.17 -25.78
CA THR A 989 -9.43 -13.25 -27.21
C THR A 989 -8.68 -14.54 -27.56
N SER A 990 -8.81 -15.03 -28.79
CA SER A 990 -8.02 -16.12 -29.36
C SER A 990 -6.92 -15.58 -30.28
N PRO A 991 -5.93 -16.38 -30.73
CA PRO A 991 -5.14 -16.06 -31.91
C PRO A 991 -6.05 -15.83 -33.14
N ASP A 992 -5.61 -14.98 -34.08
CA ASP A 992 -6.24 -14.84 -35.39
C ASP A 992 -5.53 -15.78 -36.38
N GLY A 993 -6.10 -16.96 -36.62
CA GLY A 993 -5.45 -18.06 -37.36
C GLY A 993 -4.76 -19.11 -36.48
N THR A 994 -4.25 -20.17 -37.09
CA THR A 994 -3.80 -21.39 -36.39
C THR A 994 -2.40 -21.84 -36.80
N GLY A 995 -1.61 -22.33 -35.82
CA GLY A 995 -0.25 -22.84 -36.07
C GLY A 995 0.67 -21.77 -36.66
N HIS A 996 1.33 -22.09 -37.78
CA HIS A 996 2.13 -21.13 -38.54
C HIS A 996 1.29 -20.13 -39.35
N ASN A 997 -0.01 -20.38 -39.52
CA ASN A 997 -0.92 -19.58 -40.32
C ASN A 997 -1.65 -18.51 -39.47
N ARG A 998 -0.92 -17.86 -38.54
CA ARG A 998 -1.43 -16.71 -37.79
C ARG A 998 -1.39 -15.47 -38.67
N ARG A 999 -2.44 -14.65 -38.65
CA ARG A 999 -2.51 -13.38 -39.36
C ARG A 999 -1.43 -12.43 -38.82
N THR A 1000 -0.54 -11.98 -39.69
CA THR A 1000 0.46 -10.96 -39.38
C THR A 1000 0.25 -9.71 -40.23
N GLU A 1001 0.83 -8.59 -39.80
CA GLU A 1001 0.67 -7.28 -40.44
C GLU A 1001 1.89 -6.40 -40.09
N VAL A 1002 2.30 -5.53 -41.02
CA VAL A 1002 3.18 -4.40 -40.70
C VAL A 1002 2.28 -3.20 -40.46
N ILE A 1003 2.47 -2.55 -39.30
CA ILE A 1003 1.69 -1.38 -38.89
C ILE A 1003 2.61 -0.21 -38.53
N PRO A 1004 2.12 1.03 -38.65
CA PRO A 1004 2.65 2.18 -37.91
C PRO A 1004 2.82 1.85 -36.43
N ALA A 1005 4.01 2.08 -35.86
CA ALA A 1005 4.20 1.89 -34.42
C ALA A 1005 3.34 2.86 -33.59
N SER A 1006 2.93 3.99 -34.18
CA SER A 1006 1.96 4.95 -33.60
C SER A 1006 0.57 4.37 -33.33
N ARG A 1007 0.15 3.29 -34.03
CA ARG A 1007 -1.12 2.57 -33.77
C ARG A 1007 -1.09 1.72 -32.50
N ILE A 1008 0.08 1.49 -31.91
CA ILE A 1008 0.22 0.79 -30.62
C ILE A 1008 -0.14 1.78 -29.51
N ARG A 1009 -1.21 1.49 -28.75
CA ARG A 1009 -1.79 2.43 -27.78
C ARG A 1009 -1.55 2.07 -26.31
N MET A 1010 -1.28 0.81 -25.97
CA MET A 1010 -0.93 0.38 -24.60
C MET A 1010 -0.32 -1.02 -24.65
N ALA A 1011 0.50 -1.42 -23.68
CA ALA A 1011 0.78 -2.84 -23.47
C ALA A 1011 -0.44 -3.52 -22.83
N CYS A 1012 -0.62 -4.83 -23.07
CA CYS A 1012 -1.67 -5.60 -22.44
C CYS A 1012 -1.16 -6.97 -21.99
N HIS A 1013 -1.45 -7.34 -20.74
CA HIS A 1013 -1.17 -8.68 -20.23
C HIS A 1013 -2.30 -9.62 -20.67
N LEU A 1014 -1.99 -10.56 -21.57
CA LEU A 1014 -2.86 -11.68 -21.92
C LEU A 1014 -2.51 -12.91 -21.07
N VAL A 1015 -3.49 -13.53 -20.42
CA VAL A 1015 -3.30 -14.73 -19.58
C VAL A 1015 -3.99 -15.94 -20.20
N PRO A 1016 -3.29 -17.06 -20.48
CA PRO A 1016 -3.89 -18.27 -21.05
C PRO A 1016 -5.15 -18.75 -20.32
N GLN A 1017 -6.19 -19.12 -21.07
CA GLN A 1017 -7.37 -19.77 -20.49
C GLN A 1017 -7.05 -21.23 -20.12
N HIS A 1018 -7.25 -21.57 -18.85
CA HIS A 1018 -7.05 -22.93 -18.34
C HIS A 1018 -8.38 -23.67 -18.16
N SER A 1019 -9.09 -23.88 -19.28
CA SER A 1019 -10.27 -24.75 -19.34
C SER A 1019 -9.89 -26.23 -19.40
N ASN A 1020 -10.79 -27.10 -18.94
CA ASN A 1020 -10.48 -28.49 -18.58
C ASN A 1020 -9.93 -29.41 -19.69
N ALA A 1021 -9.27 -30.48 -19.25
CA ALA A 1021 -8.84 -31.68 -19.97
C ALA A 1021 -7.73 -31.54 -21.03
N VAL A 1022 -7.79 -30.58 -21.96
CA VAL A 1022 -7.03 -30.69 -23.23
C VAL A 1022 -5.54 -30.33 -23.11
N GLN A 1023 -5.15 -29.35 -22.28
CA GLN A 1023 -3.74 -28.93 -22.12
C GLN A 1023 -3.00 -29.67 -20.98
N ARG A 1024 -3.07 -31.00 -20.95
CA ARG A 1024 -2.23 -31.82 -20.03
C ARG A 1024 -0.83 -32.09 -20.58
N SER A 1025 -0.65 -32.05 -21.89
CA SER A 1025 0.66 -32.09 -22.55
C SER A 1025 1.23 -30.68 -22.72
N THR A 1026 2.43 -30.46 -22.15
CA THR A 1026 3.45 -29.50 -22.63
C THR A 1026 2.94 -28.16 -23.17
N LEU A 1027 2.50 -27.26 -22.28
CA LEU A 1027 2.76 -25.84 -22.50
C LEU A 1027 4.28 -25.63 -22.41
N PRO A 1028 4.97 -25.14 -23.46
CA PRO A 1028 6.39 -24.81 -23.36
C PRO A 1028 6.53 -23.61 -22.42
N ALA A 1029 7.36 -23.74 -21.38
CA ALA A 1029 7.59 -22.68 -20.39
C ALA A 1029 8.19 -21.38 -20.98
N ASN A 1030 8.57 -21.42 -22.27
CA ASN A 1030 9.26 -20.34 -22.97
C ASN A 1030 8.35 -19.53 -23.91
N ASP A 1031 7.19 -20.05 -24.33
CA ASP A 1031 6.25 -19.30 -25.18
C ASP A 1031 4.76 -19.74 -25.10
N PRO A 1032 4.06 -19.46 -23.98
CA PRO A 1032 2.63 -19.74 -23.83
C PRO A 1032 1.72 -19.01 -24.84
N LEU A 1033 2.16 -17.87 -25.40
CA LEU A 1033 1.37 -17.07 -26.36
C LEU A 1033 1.24 -17.75 -27.73
N SER A 1034 2.22 -18.59 -28.11
CA SER A 1034 2.18 -19.34 -29.38
C SER A 1034 1.34 -20.63 -29.29
N VAL A 1035 1.19 -21.23 -28.11
CA VAL A 1035 0.58 -22.57 -27.93
C VAL A 1035 -0.87 -22.53 -27.42
N SER A 1036 -1.25 -21.51 -26.63
CA SER A 1036 -2.62 -21.41 -26.13
C SER A 1036 -3.60 -20.85 -27.16
N THR A 1037 -4.83 -21.40 -27.16
CA THR A 1037 -5.89 -21.09 -28.14
C THR A 1037 -6.81 -19.95 -27.71
N SER A 1038 -6.77 -19.55 -26.43
CA SER A 1038 -7.59 -18.48 -25.87
C SER A 1038 -6.90 -17.86 -24.65
N PHE A 1039 -7.10 -16.56 -24.46
CA PHE A 1039 -6.44 -15.76 -23.42
C PHE A 1039 -7.42 -14.75 -22.82
N TYR A 1040 -7.47 -14.66 -21.49
CA TYR A 1040 -8.10 -13.53 -20.80
C TYR A 1040 -7.24 -12.27 -20.94
N PHE A 1041 -7.87 -11.13 -21.13
CA PHE A 1041 -7.25 -9.83 -20.90
C PHE A 1041 -7.19 -9.56 -19.39
N ASN A 1042 -6.03 -9.16 -18.87
CA ASN A 1042 -5.84 -8.86 -17.45
C ASN A 1042 -5.79 -7.34 -17.19
N PRO A 1043 -6.90 -6.71 -16.76
CA PRO A 1043 -6.89 -5.28 -16.41
C PRO A 1043 -6.12 -4.99 -15.12
N TYR A 1044 -5.96 -5.97 -14.23
CA TYR A 1044 -5.27 -5.85 -12.93
C TYR A 1044 -3.73 -5.77 -13.07
N SER A 1045 -3.19 -5.70 -14.30
CA SER A 1045 -1.75 -5.61 -14.56
C SER A 1045 -1.11 -4.33 -13.99
N SER A 1046 -1.86 -3.22 -13.93
CA SER A 1046 -1.49 -1.99 -13.22
C SER A 1046 -2.75 -1.23 -12.76
N TYR A 1047 -2.63 -0.37 -11.74
CA TYR A 1047 -3.75 0.48 -11.29
C TYR A 1047 -4.23 1.44 -12.39
N TYR A 1048 -3.33 1.90 -13.28
CA TYR A 1048 -3.68 2.68 -14.47
C TYR A 1048 -4.57 1.87 -15.43
N CYS A 1049 -4.16 0.65 -15.77
CA CYS A 1049 -4.92 -0.23 -16.67
C CYS A 1049 -6.28 -0.60 -16.07
N TRP A 1050 -6.33 -0.89 -14.76
CA TRP A 1050 -7.58 -1.21 -14.07
C TRP A 1050 -8.53 0.00 -14.03
N SER A 1051 -8.03 1.20 -13.68
CA SER A 1051 -8.84 2.43 -13.60
C SER A 1051 -9.41 2.84 -14.97
N LEU A 1052 -8.63 2.67 -16.04
CA LEU A 1052 -9.08 2.89 -17.43
C LEU A 1052 -10.22 1.93 -17.82
N VAL A 1053 -10.15 0.67 -17.40
CA VAL A 1053 -11.16 -0.36 -17.71
C VAL A 1053 -12.39 -0.22 -16.81
N ASP A 1054 -12.24 0.23 -15.57
CA ASP A 1054 -13.35 0.61 -14.68
C ASP A 1054 -14.13 1.80 -15.24
N HIS A 1055 -13.42 2.83 -15.73
CA HIS A 1055 -14.02 3.97 -16.45
C HIS A 1055 -14.80 3.51 -17.68
N TRP A 1056 -14.25 2.63 -18.52
CA TRP A 1056 -14.98 2.06 -19.65
C TRP A 1056 -16.23 1.27 -19.24
N ALA A 1057 -16.20 0.59 -18.08
CA ALA A 1057 -17.35 -0.12 -17.55
C ALA A 1057 -18.44 0.85 -17.06
N ARG A 1058 -18.07 1.91 -16.31
CA ARG A 1058 -19.00 2.98 -15.87
C ARG A 1058 -19.66 3.70 -17.05
N MET A 1059 -18.90 3.94 -18.12
CA MET A 1059 -19.41 4.55 -19.36
C MET A 1059 -20.16 3.57 -20.28
N GLY A 1060 -20.35 2.29 -19.89
CA GLY A 1060 -21.15 1.33 -20.65
C GLY A 1060 -20.53 0.84 -21.97
N VAL A 1061 -19.20 0.93 -22.14
CA VAL A 1061 -18.49 0.63 -23.41
C VAL A 1061 -17.48 -0.53 -23.32
N ASN A 1062 -17.64 -1.43 -22.34
CA ASN A 1062 -16.70 -2.51 -22.00
C ASN A 1062 -17.32 -3.92 -22.06
#